data_AF-A0A8J2WZ39-F1
#
_entry.id   AF-A0A8J2WZ39-F1
#
_cell.length_a   1.000
_cell.length_b   1.000
_cell.length_c   1.000
_cell.angle_alpha   90.00
_cell.angle_beta   90.00
_cell.angle_gamma   90.00
#
_symmetry.space_group_name_H-M   'P 1'
#
loop_
_entity.id
_entity.type
_entity.pdbx_description
1 polymer ?
#
loop_
_entity_poly.entity_id
_entity_poly.type
_entity_poly.pdbx_seq_one_letter_code
_entity_poly.pdbx_strand_id
1 'polypeptide(L)'
;MKGLVALCCAAYAAALSAPASKPMPPARAEPPPTKETYEFSYSGASERRAAAEAQMRSRMRRLGRAAGPKIVLLGKPASGKGTLAPMLSCAYRSARVGLGSLLRARLRAESDGQVRAALQSGKLLSDEDAMDIVQERLEREDAVEGGWLLDGFPRTAGQARLLLEGPLKPDAVVVLDRPDDLAVAFCLGRCEDSATGAVYHPRFAPPPDDVRHRLVWRTDDTEEVVKKRLAKHAQECNAVLATFEEAGVPVKVVDNARSELETFADCCSFVDEVEASMRGLKARRERKQKRRDKLAAPWRLMEATRRVETAAVEQRPEPKPASGGSATEEDVEALCYVDETAEQCAARNEELRGLRAVVRRCNTYDPARFAPVLVEGEQVGFVAAQLLNKLRGPGLSAAVEVGPNPLPHVVRRRDDELDEEVIEDDDVSALAATLAPHAHSVAERTRVVQALVDALVADSELLLARPDQGTEVAFVPRSKLRDELQDVRALGAPLNSPPLLRIERAAVVSFGVPSYGCHVNGFTRKNGDVYIWLAKRALSKPTYPGLLDQIAAGGLPAKTSLLENAKREAAEEASIPRDILDGNLRAAGCVSYRYAARRGLSTKTLAVFDLELPEDLVPINGDGEVDAFMLMKAEDAVESLRSRLYEWKPNSALVMLDFAMRWGYIPPDDPDYISVSHDLRSYSASSRSSVWSK
;
A
#
# COMPACT_ATOMS: atom_id res chain seq x y z
N MET A 1 -3.04 17.53 -1.15
CA MET A 1 -1.67 17.99 -0.78
C MET A 1 -1.36 17.92 0.73
N LYS A 2 -2.30 18.20 1.65
CA LYS A 2 -2.05 18.13 3.11
C LYS A 2 -1.84 16.69 3.63
N GLY A 3 -2.58 15.70 3.12
CA GLY A 3 -2.45 14.28 3.51
C GLY A 3 -1.14 13.58 3.10
N LEU A 4 -0.58 13.91 1.93
CA LEU A 4 0.73 13.37 1.51
C LEU A 4 1.89 13.87 2.38
N VAL A 5 1.70 15.02 3.01
CA VAL A 5 2.72 15.63 3.86
C VAL A 5 2.68 15.00 5.25
N ALA A 6 1.49 14.66 5.74
CA ALA A 6 1.28 13.86 6.95
C ALA A 6 1.80 12.41 6.84
N LEU A 7 1.89 11.85 5.64
CA LEU A 7 2.50 10.54 5.37
C LEU A 7 4.04 10.57 5.39
N CYS A 8 4.67 11.61 4.84
CA CYS A 8 6.13 11.77 4.93
C CYS A 8 6.60 12.26 6.29
N CYS A 9 5.76 13.02 6.99
CA CYS A 9 5.76 13.25 8.44
C CYS A 9 6.04 11.96 9.26
N ALA A 10 5.32 10.87 8.95
CA ALA A 10 5.45 9.57 9.63
C ALA A 10 6.67 8.79 9.15
N ALA A 11 6.98 8.82 7.84
CA ALA A 11 8.22 8.25 7.30
C ALA A 11 9.49 8.96 7.82
N TYR A 12 9.42 10.27 8.09
CA TYR A 12 10.48 11.05 8.74
C TYR A 12 10.62 10.67 10.21
N ALA A 13 9.51 10.46 10.94
CA ALA A 13 9.53 9.95 12.30
C ALA A 13 10.06 8.50 12.39
N ALA A 14 9.73 7.64 11.41
CA ALA A 14 10.27 6.29 11.28
C ALA A 14 11.75 6.29 10.81
N ALA A 15 12.17 7.25 9.98
CA ALA A 15 13.57 7.43 9.61
C ALA A 15 14.43 7.94 10.79
N LEU A 16 13.80 8.59 11.77
CA LEU A 16 14.34 9.03 13.05
C LEU A 16 14.22 7.99 14.17
N SER A 17 13.49 6.88 13.98
CA SER A 17 13.31 5.89 15.05
C SER A 17 14.64 5.18 15.31
N ALA A 18 15.13 5.30 16.54
CA ALA A 18 16.32 4.57 16.96
C ALA A 18 15.94 3.14 17.37
N PRO A 19 16.91 2.21 17.34
CA PRO A 19 16.66 0.83 17.71
C PRO A 19 16.49 0.67 19.22
N ALA A 20 15.79 -0.40 19.61
CA ALA A 20 15.62 -0.86 20.98
C ALA A 20 16.93 -0.88 21.80
N SER A 21 16.76 -0.55 23.08
CA SER A 21 17.76 -0.35 24.14
C SER A 21 18.97 -1.29 24.09
N LYS A 22 20.18 -0.72 24.09
CA LYS A 22 21.42 -1.45 24.41
C LYS A 22 21.63 -1.49 25.93
N PRO A 23 22.33 -2.51 26.46
CA PRO A 23 22.97 -2.39 27.77
C PRO A 23 24.07 -1.33 27.70
N MET A 24 24.07 -0.45 28.69
CA MET A 24 24.76 0.84 28.68
C MET A 24 26.16 0.73 29.30
N PRO A 25 27.21 1.30 28.68
CA PRO A 25 28.50 1.48 29.34
C PRO A 25 28.41 2.59 30.42
N PRO A 26 29.33 2.62 31.40
CA PRO A 26 29.25 3.55 32.53
C PRO A 26 29.30 5.01 32.07
N ALA A 27 28.38 5.83 32.60
CA ALA A 27 28.23 7.23 32.22
C ALA A 27 29.43 8.09 32.63
N ARG A 28 29.81 9.06 31.77
CA ARG A 28 30.62 10.22 32.18
C ARG A 28 29.72 11.26 32.84
N ALA A 29 30.21 11.90 33.89
CA ALA A 29 29.44 12.86 34.69
C ALA A 29 29.29 14.25 34.02
N GLU A 30 30.23 14.69 33.18
CA GLU A 30 30.21 16.04 32.60
C GLU A 30 30.85 16.13 31.18
N PRO A 31 30.40 17.09 30.34
CA PRO A 31 30.98 17.33 29.02
C PRO A 31 32.40 17.93 29.08
N PRO A 32 33.29 17.58 28.14
CA PRO A 32 34.57 18.27 28.00
C PRO A 32 34.38 19.72 27.52
N PRO A 33 35.25 20.67 27.93
CA PRO A 33 35.19 22.05 27.47
C PRO A 33 35.43 22.14 25.95
N THR A 34 34.55 22.84 25.22
CA THR A 34 34.68 23.04 23.76
C THR A 34 35.35 24.36 23.43
N LYS A 35 36.19 24.41 22.39
CA LYS A 35 36.77 25.67 21.86
C LYS A 35 35.68 26.52 21.17
N GLU A 36 35.76 27.84 21.32
CA GLU A 36 34.68 28.82 21.02
C GLU A 36 34.59 29.32 19.56
N THR A 37 34.95 28.53 18.55
CA THR A 37 35.11 29.06 17.17
C THR A 37 33.87 29.00 16.26
N TYR A 38 32.80 28.28 16.61
CA TYR A 38 31.61 28.11 15.76
C TYR A 38 30.33 28.53 16.48
N GLU A 39 29.54 29.39 15.85
CA GLU A 39 28.32 29.98 16.42
C GLU A 39 27.08 29.58 15.59
N PHE A 40 26.59 28.37 15.82
CA PHE A 40 25.30 27.90 15.32
C PHE A 40 24.76 26.75 16.16
N SER A 41 23.44 26.56 16.12
CA SER A 41 22.77 25.39 16.67
C SER A 41 21.88 24.77 15.62
N TYR A 42 21.77 23.44 15.66
CA TYR A 42 20.85 22.69 14.83
C TYR A 42 19.42 23.00 15.24
N SER A 43 18.58 23.18 14.23
CA SER A 43 17.15 23.46 14.34
C SER A 43 16.44 22.30 15.03
N GLY A 44 15.29 22.55 15.66
CA GLY A 44 14.48 21.50 16.27
C GLY A 44 14.01 20.44 15.26
N ALA A 45 13.61 19.25 15.75
CA ALA A 45 13.09 18.18 14.88
C ALA A 45 11.86 18.62 14.06
N SER A 46 11.02 19.48 14.62
CA SER A 46 9.84 20.06 13.94
C SER A 46 10.23 20.95 12.75
N GLU A 47 11.23 21.82 12.94
CA GLU A 47 11.70 22.74 11.89
C GLU A 47 12.34 21.98 10.72
N ARG A 48 13.21 21.01 11.03
CA ARG A 48 13.83 20.16 10.01
C ARG A 48 12.80 19.36 9.22
N ARG A 49 11.74 18.88 9.89
CA ARG A 49 10.60 18.20 9.26
C ARG A 49 9.84 19.14 8.33
N ALA A 50 9.51 20.34 8.79
CA ALA A 50 8.82 21.35 7.99
C ALA A 50 9.60 21.72 6.72
N ALA A 51 10.93 21.87 6.83
CA ALA A 51 11.80 22.14 5.68
C ALA A 51 11.80 20.99 4.66
N ALA A 52 11.96 19.75 5.12
CA ALA A 52 11.94 18.57 4.25
C ALA A 52 10.58 18.40 3.54
N GLU A 53 9.49 18.62 4.25
CA GLU A 53 8.13 18.56 3.70
C GLU A 53 7.83 19.67 2.70
N ALA A 54 8.34 20.88 2.95
CA ALA A 54 8.21 22.00 2.01
C ALA A 54 8.89 21.66 0.67
N GLN A 55 10.12 21.10 0.73
CA GLN A 55 10.84 20.64 -0.45
C GLN A 55 10.09 19.53 -1.18
N MET A 56 9.58 18.53 -0.46
CA MET A 56 8.78 17.45 -1.05
C MET A 56 7.54 17.98 -1.78
N ARG A 57 6.76 18.87 -1.14
CA ARG A 57 5.58 19.50 -1.77
C ARG A 57 5.96 20.23 -3.05
N SER A 58 7.07 20.97 -3.02
CA SER A 58 7.61 21.68 -4.18
C SER A 58 7.96 20.73 -5.32
N ARG A 59 8.67 19.63 -5.02
CA ARG A 59 9.02 18.60 -6.01
C ARG A 59 7.80 17.92 -6.60
N MET A 60 6.84 17.51 -5.79
CA MET A 60 5.61 16.85 -6.26
C MET A 60 4.80 17.71 -7.22
N ARG A 61 4.69 19.02 -6.96
CA ARG A 61 4.03 19.96 -7.87
C ARG A 61 4.73 20.04 -9.22
N ARG A 62 6.06 19.98 -9.24
CA ARG A 62 6.86 20.08 -10.47
C ARG A 62 6.93 18.78 -11.27
N LEU A 63 6.99 17.63 -10.60
CA LEU A 63 7.41 16.36 -11.22
C LEU A 63 6.39 15.21 -11.09
N GLY A 64 5.27 15.42 -10.42
CA GLY A 64 4.26 14.37 -10.20
C GLY A 64 4.79 13.17 -9.42
N ARG A 65 4.32 11.97 -9.76
CA ARG A 65 4.71 10.68 -9.16
C ARG A 65 5.94 10.02 -9.82
N ALA A 66 6.80 10.79 -10.47
CA ALA A 66 8.01 10.24 -11.08
C ALA A 66 8.93 9.58 -10.04
N ALA A 67 9.62 8.50 -10.46
CA ALA A 67 10.61 7.80 -9.64
C ALA A 67 11.60 8.80 -9.00
N GLY A 68 11.94 8.56 -7.73
CA GLY A 68 12.88 9.42 -7.00
C GLY A 68 14.32 9.23 -7.46
N PRO A 69 15.19 10.22 -7.19
CA PRO A 69 16.61 10.14 -7.51
C PRO A 69 17.33 9.05 -6.69
N LYS A 70 18.41 8.52 -7.26
CA LYS A 70 19.36 7.61 -6.61
C LYS A 70 20.53 8.42 -6.06
N ILE A 71 20.56 8.63 -4.76
CA ILE A 71 21.50 9.55 -4.09
C ILE A 71 22.50 8.75 -3.25
N VAL A 72 23.76 9.13 -3.31
CA VAL A 72 24.78 8.69 -2.34
C VAL A 72 25.14 9.87 -1.45
N LEU A 73 25.02 9.72 -0.12
CA LEU A 73 25.41 10.72 0.86
C LEU A 73 26.66 10.27 1.62
N LEU A 74 27.77 10.97 1.40
CA LEU A 74 29.07 10.73 2.02
C LEU A 74 29.45 11.87 2.98
N GLY A 75 30.51 11.62 3.76
CA GLY A 75 31.14 12.62 4.60
C GLY A 75 31.82 11.99 5.81
N LYS A 76 32.64 12.77 6.50
CA LYS A 76 33.40 12.32 7.68
C LYS A 76 32.52 11.95 8.88
N PRO A 77 33.02 11.17 9.86
CA PRO A 77 32.34 11.01 11.15
C PRO A 77 31.89 12.36 11.71
N ALA A 78 30.67 12.41 12.27
CA ALA A 78 30.06 13.65 12.77
C ALA A 78 29.88 14.78 11.74
N SER A 79 29.86 14.50 10.43
CA SER A 79 29.57 15.50 9.37
C SER A 79 28.11 15.94 9.23
N GLY A 80 27.20 15.43 10.07
CA GLY A 80 25.77 15.77 9.98
C GLY A 80 24.94 14.85 9.07
N LYS A 81 25.52 13.78 8.51
CA LYS A 81 24.77 12.76 7.73
C LYS A 81 23.54 12.23 8.45
N GLY A 82 23.66 11.94 9.75
CA GLY A 82 22.53 11.44 10.56
C GLY A 82 21.35 12.41 10.64
N THR A 83 21.58 13.70 10.40
CA THR A 83 20.53 14.73 10.34
C THR A 83 20.03 14.93 8.92
N LEU A 84 20.94 15.01 7.94
CA LEU A 84 20.60 15.35 6.55
C LEU A 84 20.05 14.16 5.76
N ALA A 85 20.47 12.92 6.03
CA ALA A 85 19.97 11.74 5.33
C ALA A 85 18.45 11.52 5.55
N PRO A 86 17.90 11.62 6.79
CA PRO A 86 16.45 11.59 6.99
C PRO A 86 15.71 12.73 6.31
N MET A 87 16.28 13.94 6.30
CA MET A 87 15.67 15.10 5.63
C MET A 87 15.60 14.90 4.12
N LEU A 88 16.69 14.46 3.49
CA LEU A 88 16.75 14.18 2.05
C LEU A 88 15.86 12.99 1.66
N SER A 89 15.86 11.92 2.45
CA SER A 89 14.98 10.76 2.24
C SER A 89 13.50 11.18 2.27
N CYS A 90 13.11 12.04 3.21
CA CYS A 90 11.77 12.61 3.28
C CYS A 90 11.46 13.52 2.07
N ALA A 91 12.38 14.42 1.72
CA ALA A 91 12.22 15.38 0.63
C ALA A 91 12.02 14.70 -0.73
N TYR A 92 12.74 13.60 -0.99
CA TYR A 92 12.74 12.88 -2.26
C TYR A 92 11.88 11.62 -2.27
N ARG A 93 11.34 11.21 -1.12
CA ARG A 93 10.61 9.93 -0.92
C ARG A 93 11.45 8.71 -1.30
N SER A 94 12.73 8.79 -1.01
CA SER A 94 13.70 7.75 -1.37
C SER A 94 13.99 6.86 -0.17
N ALA A 95 14.14 5.55 -0.42
CA ALA A 95 14.48 4.58 0.61
C ALA A 95 15.86 4.89 1.21
N ARG A 96 15.94 5.22 2.50
CA ARG A 96 17.22 5.43 3.18
C ARG A 96 17.87 4.08 3.50
N VAL A 97 19.09 3.88 3.00
CA VAL A 97 19.83 2.64 3.13
C VAL A 97 21.21 2.90 3.70
N GLY A 98 21.44 2.47 4.94
CA GLY A 98 22.77 2.51 5.56
C GLY A 98 23.24 1.09 5.89
N LEU A 99 24.45 0.71 5.43
CA LEU A 99 25.03 -0.61 5.70
C LEU A 99 25.05 -0.92 7.21
N GLY A 100 25.42 0.06 8.04
CA GLY A 100 25.43 -0.10 9.49
C GLY A 100 24.05 -0.36 10.09
N SER A 101 22.98 0.25 9.56
CA SER A 101 21.61 -0.04 10.02
C SER A 101 21.14 -1.42 9.58
N LEU A 102 21.49 -1.86 8.37
CA LEU A 102 21.15 -3.18 7.86
C LEU A 102 21.82 -4.28 8.68
N LEU A 103 23.11 -4.16 8.97
CA LEU A 103 23.83 -5.11 9.81
C LEU A 103 23.23 -5.20 11.21
N ARG A 104 22.85 -4.06 11.81
CA ARG A 104 22.18 -4.03 13.12
C ARG A 104 20.78 -4.66 13.08
N ALA A 105 20.05 -4.51 11.99
CA ALA A 105 18.74 -5.13 11.81
C ALA A 105 18.87 -6.65 11.70
N ARG A 106 19.83 -7.14 10.92
CA ARG A 106 20.13 -8.59 10.79
C ARG A 106 20.56 -9.21 12.12
N LEU A 107 21.38 -8.51 12.91
CA LEU A 107 21.78 -8.96 14.25
C LEU A 107 20.60 -9.13 15.22
N ARG A 108 19.51 -8.36 15.05
CA ARG A 108 18.31 -8.47 15.89
C ARG A 108 17.36 -9.59 15.47
N ALA A 109 17.35 -9.96 14.19
CA ALA A 109 16.39 -10.91 13.63
C ALA A 109 16.77 -12.40 13.86
N GLU A 110 17.88 -12.68 14.57
CA GLU A 110 18.42 -14.03 14.86
C GLU A 110 18.63 -14.98 13.67
N SER A 111 18.44 -14.51 12.43
CA SER A 111 18.30 -15.37 11.24
C SER A 111 19.58 -15.59 10.44
N ASP A 112 20.74 -15.06 10.86
CA ASP A 112 21.96 -15.11 10.05
C ASP A 112 23.25 -15.30 10.89
N GLY A 113 23.67 -16.56 11.03
CA GLY A 113 24.82 -16.96 11.84
C GLY A 113 26.18 -16.49 11.30
N GLN A 114 26.31 -16.26 10.00
CA GLN A 114 27.56 -15.79 9.37
C GLN A 114 27.85 -14.32 9.72
N VAL A 115 26.85 -13.45 9.67
CA VAL A 115 26.96 -12.02 10.04
C VAL A 115 27.28 -11.88 11.53
N ARG A 116 26.69 -12.74 12.37
CA ARG A 116 26.97 -12.79 13.82
C ARG A 116 28.41 -13.21 14.09
N ALA A 117 28.92 -14.23 13.41
CA ALA A 117 30.30 -14.69 13.54
C ALA A 117 31.33 -13.67 13.02
N ALA A 118 31.05 -12.97 11.92
CA ALA A 118 31.91 -11.92 11.36
C ALA A 118 31.99 -10.69 12.29
N LEU A 119 30.85 -10.22 12.82
CA LEU A 119 30.79 -9.08 13.73
C LEU A 119 31.36 -9.40 15.12
N GLN A 120 31.19 -10.63 15.64
CA GLN A 120 31.76 -11.08 16.91
C GLN A 120 33.27 -11.35 16.83
N SER A 121 33.79 -11.77 15.67
CA SER A 121 35.23 -11.99 15.46
C SER A 121 36.00 -10.70 15.13
N GLY A 122 35.31 -9.56 14.98
CA GLY A 122 35.92 -8.28 14.63
C GLY A 122 36.48 -8.21 13.20
N LYS A 123 36.17 -9.19 12.34
CA LYS A 123 36.53 -9.14 10.92
C LYS A 123 35.69 -8.07 10.21
N LEU A 124 36.35 -7.23 9.42
CA LEU A 124 35.66 -6.33 8.49
C LEU A 124 34.95 -7.18 7.43
N LEU A 125 33.70 -6.84 7.09
CA LEU A 125 33.05 -7.38 5.90
C LEU A 125 33.94 -7.11 4.67
N SER A 126 33.97 -8.06 3.74
CA SER A 126 34.55 -7.83 2.41
C SER A 126 33.72 -6.77 1.66
N ASP A 127 34.31 -6.20 0.60
CA ASP A 127 33.60 -5.22 -0.23
C ASP A 127 32.42 -5.87 -0.96
N GLU A 128 32.55 -7.15 -1.33
CA GLU A 128 31.53 -7.98 -1.95
C GLU A 128 30.36 -8.25 -0.99
N ASP A 129 30.63 -8.74 0.22
CA ASP A 129 29.58 -9.02 1.21
C ASP A 129 28.81 -7.74 1.57
N ALA A 130 29.52 -6.61 1.66
CA ALA A 130 28.91 -5.32 1.93
C ALA A 130 28.02 -4.86 0.77
N MET A 131 28.43 -5.13 -0.47
CA MET A 131 27.65 -4.83 -1.67
C MET A 131 26.39 -5.70 -1.75
N ASP A 132 26.48 -7.00 -1.49
CA ASP A 132 25.34 -7.93 -1.52
C ASP A 132 24.24 -7.51 -0.55
N ILE A 133 24.61 -7.14 0.69
CA ILE A 133 23.66 -6.66 1.70
C ILE A 133 22.97 -5.36 1.26
N VAL A 134 23.72 -4.46 0.64
CA VAL A 134 23.17 -3.19 0.13
C VAL A 134 22.27 -3.44 -1.07
N GLN A 135 22.69 -4.31 -1.99
CA GLN A 135 21.93 -4.66 -3.19
C GLN A 135 20.59 -5.31 -2.85
N GLU A 136 20.58 -6.32 -1.97
CA GLU A 136 19.34 -6.97 -1.50
C GLU A 136 18.35 -5.94 -0.92
N ARG A 137 18.85 -4.91 -0.23
CA ARG A 137 17.99 -3.84 0.29
C ARG A 137 17.47 -2.92 -0.81
N LEU A 138 18.28 -2.63 -1.81
CA LEU A 138 17.93 -1.73 -2.92
C LEU A 138 17.02 -2.37 -3.97
N GLU A 139 16.93 -3.70 -3.99
CA GLU A 139 16.00 -4.46 -4.85
C GLU A 139 14.56 -4.51 -4.30
N ARG A 140 14.33 -4.01 -3.09
CA ARG A 140 12.98 -3.90 -2.52
C ARG A 140 12.16 -2.83 -3.25
N GLU A 141 10.84 -3.07 -3.31
CA GLU A 141 9.89 -2.26 -4.08
C GLU A 141 9.95 -0.76 -3.73
N ASP A 142 10.14 -0.41 -2.46
CA ASP A 142 10.25 0.99 -2.02
C ASP A 142 11.47 1.72 -2.61
N ALA A 143 12.61 1.03 -2.75
CA ALA A 143 13.83 1.56 -3.34
C ALA A 143 13.79 1.56 -4.88
N VAL A 144 13.08 0.60 -5.48
CA VAL A 144 12.89 0.49 -6.93
C VAL A 144 11.94 1.57 -7.45
N GLU A 145 10.81 1.80 -6.78
CA GLU A 145 9.80 2.78 -7.20
C GLU A 145 10.14 4.21 -6.74
N GLY A 146 10.62 4.37 -5.50
CA GLY A 146 10.87 5.66 -4.85
C GLY A 146 12.28 6.22 -5.05
N GLY A 147 13.16 5.48 -5.70
CA GLY A 147 14.60 5.74 -5.64
C GLY A 147 15.15 5.47 -4.24
N TRP A 148 16.44 5.77 -4.04
CA TRP A 148 17.13 5.41 -2.81
C TRP A 148 18.18 6.43 -2.41
N LEU A 149 18.49 6.47 -1.12
CA LEU A 149 19.57 7.27 -0.54
C LEU A 149 20.51 6.36 0.24
N LEU A 150 21.74 6.20 -0.24
CA LEU A 150 22.79 5.47 0.46
C LEU A 150 23.45 6.38 1.51
N ASP A 151 23.34 5.99 2.79
CA ASP A 151 23.84 6.75 3.95
C ASP A 151 25.20 6.17 4.40
N GLY A 152 26.28 6.80 3.93
CA GLY A 152 27.65 6.44 4.31
C GLY A 152 28.19 5.13 3.71
N PHE A 153 27.66 4.74 2.55
CA PHE A 153 28.17 3.69 1.65
C PHE A 153 28.23 4.28 0.23
N PRO A 154 29.28 4.02 -0.57
CA PRO A 154 30.47 3.20 -0.31
C PRO A 154 31.48 3.89 0.64
N ARG A 155 32.40 3.11 1.23
CA ARG A 155 33.47 3.58 2.12
C ARG A 155 34.88 3.34 1.59
N THR A 156 35.03 2.47 0.60
CA THR A 156 36.29 2.14 -0.07
C THR A 156 36.11 2.33 -1.58
N ALA A 157 37.21 2.53 -2.30
CA ALA A 157 37.16 2.60 -3.77
C ALA A 157 36.64 1.29 -4.39
N GLY A 158 36.93 0.13 -3.77
CA GLY A 158 36.41 -1.18 -4.21
C GLY A 158 34.89 -1.23 -4.19
N GLN A 159 34.26 -0.82 -3.09
CA GLN A 159 32.79 -0.70 -2.99
C GLN A 159 32.21 0.29 -4.02
N ALA A 160 32.90 1.41 -4.27
CA ALA A 160 32.45 2.38 -5.27
C ALA A 160 32.46 1.80 -6.68
N ARG A 161 33.49 1.00 -7.03
CA ARG A 161 33.56 0.30 -8.32
C ARG A 161 32.46 -0.74 -8.46
N LEU A 162 32.26 -1.59 -7.45
CA LEU A 162 31.18 -2.59 -7.43
C LEU A 162 29.80 -1.95 -7.61
N LEU A 163 29.56 -0.82 -6.93
CA LEU A 163 28.30 -0.07 -7.05
C LEU A 163 28.06 0.48 -8.47
N LEU A 164 29.13 0.88 -9.17
CA LEU A 164 29.06 1.44 -10.53
C LEU A 164 28.97 0.37 -11.62
N GLU A 165 29.58 -0.80 -11.40
CA GLU A 165 29.53 -1.95 -12.31
C GLU A 165 28.17 -2.66 -12.26
N GLY A 166 27.48 -2.62 -11.11
CA GLY A 166 26.16 -3.18 -10.92
C GLY A 166 24.99 -2.35 -11.50
N PRO A 167 23.75 -2.87 -11.41
CA PRO A 167 22.55 -2.18 -11.91
C PRO A 167 22.15 -0.93 -11.09
N LEU A 168 22.89 -0.66 -10.00
CA LEU A 168 22.58 0.32 -8.96
C LEU A 168 23.41 1.60 -9.09
N LYS A 169 23.66 2.06 -10.33
CA LYS A 169 24.38 3.31 -10.58
C LYS A 169 23.65 4.52 -9.94
N PRO A 170 24.32 5.33 -9.10
CA PRO A 170 23.74 6.53 -8.52
C PRO A 170 23.59 7.65 -9.55
N ASP A 171 22.59 8.50 -9.32
CA ASP A 171 22.32 9.70 -10.12
C ASP A 171 23.16 10.88 -9.61
N ALA A 172 23.35 11.00 -8.29
CA ALA A 172 24.09 12.09 -7.65
C ALA A 172 24.83 11.63 -6.39
N VAL A 173 26.00 12.21 -6.16
CA VAL A 173 26.80 12.02 -4.93
C VAL A 173 26.91 13.35 -4.21
N VAL A 174 26.48 13.38 -2.94
CA VAL A 174 26.59 14.54 -2.06
C VAL A 174 27.59 14.21 -0.96
N VAL A 175 28.58 15.07 -0.77
CA VAL A 175 29.62 14.92 0.26
C VAL A 175 29.49 16.04 1.26
N LEU A 176 29.22 15.70 2.52
CA LEU A 176 29.17 16.67 3.61
C LEU A 176 30.56 16.89 4.18
N ASP A 177 31.10 18.10 3.99
CA ASP A 177 32.35 18.55 4.62
C ASP A 177 32.05 19.40 5.86
N ARG A 178 32.97 19.39 6.84
CA ARG A 178 32.64 19.75 8.24
C ARG A 178 33.76 20.29 9.13
N PRO A 179 34.92 20.79 8.70
CA PRO A 179 36.10 20.93 9.59
C PRO A 179 36.40 19.81 10.64
N ASP A 180 37.66 19.44 10.78
CA ASP A 180 38.02 18.28 11.63
C ASP A 180 37.92 18.60 13.12
N ASP A 181 38.25 19.83 13.51
CA ASP A 181 38.10 20.34 14.87
C ASP A 181 36.63 20.36 15.31
N LEU A 182 35.72 20.78 14.42
CA LEU A 182 34.28 20.75 14.67
C LEU A 182 33.74 19.32 14.71
N ALA A 183 34.19 18.42 13.83
CA ALA A 183 33.83 17.01 13.88
C ALA A 183 34.25 16.34 15.20
N VAL A 184 35.47 16.64 15.67
CA VAL A 184 35.99 16.18 16.96
C VAL A 184 35.14 16.71 18.09
N ALA A 185 34.86 18.02 18.12
CA ALA A 185 34.02 18.63 19.15
C ALA A 185 32.64 17.98 19.22
N PHE A 186 32.01 17.74 18.06
CA PHE A 186 30.73 17.05 17.98
C PHE A 186 30.77 15.62 18.52
N CYS A 187 31.81 14.85 18.21
CA CYS A 187 31.95 13.49 18.71
C CYS A 187 32.16 13.47 20.23
N LEU A 188 33.05 14.32 20.75
CA LEU A 188 33.38 14.37 22.17
C LEU A 188 32.20 14.87 23.03
N GLY A 189 31.37 15.74 22.47
CA GLY A 189 30.19 16.31 23.12
C GLY A 189 28.89 15.57 22.84
N ARG A 190 28.95 14.37 22.24
CA ARG A 190 27.77 13.60 21.83
C ARG A 190 27.14 12.83 22.99
N CYS A 191 25.83 13.02 23.16
CA CYS A 191 25.02 12.23 24.07
C CYS A 191 23.84 11.58 23.35
N GLU A 192 23.27 10.55 23.95
CA GLU A 192 22.18 9.74 23.40
C GLU A 192 21.06 9.61 24.43
N ASP A 193 19.81 9.73 24.00
CA ASP A 193 18.65 9.41 24.85
C ASP A 193 18.54 7.89 25.00
N SER A 194 18.65 7.40 26.22
CA SER A 194 18.54 5.97 26.54
C SER A 194 17.20 5.33 26.14
N ALA A 195 16.11 6.10 26.11
CA ALA A 195 14.78 5.61 25.77
C ALA A 195 14.52 5.59 24.26
N THR A 196 14.96 6.65 23.56
CA THR A 196 14.64 6.86 22.14
C THR A 196 15.80 6.64 21.19
N GLY A 197 17.03 6.46 21.70
CA GLY A 197 18.30 6.38 20.96
C GLY A 197 18.63 7.63 20.12
N ALA A 198 17.90 8.73 20.30
CA ALA A 198 18.15 9.99 19.62
C ALA A 198 19.47 10.61 20.10
N VAL A 199 20.24 11.15 19.15
CA VAL A 199 21.58 11.70 19.40
C VAL A 199 21.50 13.22 19.53
N TYR A 200 22.08 13.76 20.59
CA TYR A 200 22.12 15.17 20.92
C TYR A 200 23.54 15.66 21.18
N HIS A 201 23.70 16.98 21.25
CA HIS A 201 24.92 17.65 21.65
C HIS A 201 24.57 18.94 22.41
N PRO A 202 24.98 19.16 23.67
CA PRO A 202 24.46 20.27 24.48
C PRO A 202 24.59 21.66 23.86
N ARG A 203 25.67 21.91 23.11
CA ARG A 203 25.89 23.16 22.36
C ARG A 203 25.21 23.18 21.00
N PHE A 204 25.63 22.28 20.09
CA PHE A 204 25.24 22.38 18.70
C PHE A 204 23.91 21.69 18.35
N ALA A 205 23.41 20.76 19.15
CA ALA A 205 22.14 20.08 18.93
C ALA A 205 21.47 19.82 20.29
N PRO A 206 21.08 20.90 20.99
CA PRO A 206 20.68 20.82 22.38
C PRO A 206 19.47 19.88 22.54
N PRO A 207 19.49 19.00 23.56
CA PRO A 207 18.37 18.15 23.86
C PRO A 207 17.17 18.98 24.36
N PRO A 208 15.92 18.54 24.08
CA PRO A 208 14.76 19.12 24.74
C PRO A 208 14.78 18.84 26.26
N ASP A 209 14.14 19.70 27.05
CA ASP A 209 14.27 19.70 28.51
C ASP A 209 13.77 18.41 29.17
N ASP A 210 12.72 17.79 28.62
CA ASP A 210 12.14 16.52 29.07
C ASP A 210 13.05 15.31 28.84
N VAL A 211 14.12 15.46 28.05
CA VAL A 211 15.07 14.36 27.75
C VAL A 211 16.37 14.50 28.55
N ARG A 212 16.71 15.71 29.03
CA ARG A 212 18.00 16.03 29.66
C ARG A 212 18.41 15.07 30.79
N HIS A 213 17.46 14.64 31.60
CA HIS A 213 17.69 13.80 32.79
C HIS A 213 17.99 12.33 32.46
N ARG A 214 17.76 11.88 31.23
CA ARG A 214 17.97 10.48 30.78
C ARG A 214 19.01 10.35 29.67
N LEU A 215 19.80 11.42 29.45
CA LEU A 215 20.88 11.44 28.48
C LEU A 215 22.09 10.66 28.97
N VAL A 216 22.70 9.97 28.02
CA VAL A 216 23.84 9.09 28.26
C VAL A 216 24.98 9.53 27.36
N TRP A 217 26.13 9.77 27.96
CA TRP A 217 27.35 10.10 27.23
C TRP A 217 27.99 8.86 26.63
N ARG A 218 28.37 8.96 25.36
CA ARG A 218 28.98 7.85 24.65
C ARG A 218 30.42 7.65 25.11
N THR A 219 30.75 6.44 25.58
CA THR A 219 32.11 6.10 26.04
C THR A 219 33.07 5.77 24.90
N ASP A 220 32.56 5.48 23.69
CA ASP A 220 33.35 5.14 22.50
C ASP A 220 33.88 6.36 21.74
N ASP A 221 33.47 7.57 22.11
CA ASP A 221 33.91 8.82 21.50
C ASP A 221 35.07 9.44 22.29
N THR A 222 36.26 8.83 22.19
CA THR A 222 37.51 9.44 22.67
C THR A 222 38.20 10.21 21.54
N GLU A 223 39.03 11.20 21.89
CA GLU A 223 39.71 12.03 20.91
C GLU A 223 40.61 11.19 19.99
N GLU A 224 41.28 10.19 20.53
CA GLU A 224 42.13 9.25 19.79
C GLU A 224 41.32 8.41 18.80
N VAL A 225 40.17 7.88 19.22
CA VAL A 225 39.29 7.07 18.36
C VAL A 225 38.73 7.92 17.22
N VAL A 226 38.31 9.15 17.52
CA VAL A 226 37.75 10.07 16.52
C VAL A 226 38.81 10.49 15.51
N LYS A 227 40.01 10.86 15.95
CA LYS A 227 41.14 11.17 15.07
C LYS A 227 41.51 10.00 14.16
N LYS A 228 41.54 8.77 14.68
CA LYS A 228 41.75 7.56 13.85
C LYS A 228 40.67 7.39 12.78
N ARG A 229 39.39 7.61 13.14
CA ARG A 229 38.27 7.53 12.19
C ARG A 229 38.35 8.62 11.11
N LEU A 230 38.77 9.84 11.48
CA LEU A 230 39.00 10.95 10.53
C LEU A 230 40.15 10.65 9.57
N ALA A 231 41.30 10.20 10.08
CA ALA A 231 42.45 9.83 9.25
C ALA A 231 42.12 8.71 8.25
N LYS A 232 41.42 7.66 8.70
CA LYS A 232 40.94 6.59 7.81
C LYS A 232 39.99 7.10 6.74
N HIS A 233 39.06 8.00 7.11
CA HIS A 233 38.15 8.59 6.14
C HIS A 233 38.90 9.43 5.10
N ALA A 234 39.86 10.26 5.53
CA ALA A 234 40.67 11.08 4.62
C ALA A 234 41.46 10.24 3.62
N GLN A 235 41.98 9.07 4.04
CA GLN A 235 42.72 8.15 3.16
C GLN A 235 41.86 7.57 2.04
N GLU A 236 40.60 7.23 2.31
CA GLU A 236 39.70 6.58 1.35
C GLU A 236 38.87 7.57 0.53
N CYS A 237 38.53 8.73 1.09
CA CYS A 237 37.56 9.66 0.51
C CYS A 237 37.93 10.07 -0.92
N ASN A 238 39.18 10.49 -1.14
CA ASN A 238 39.63 10.94 -2.46
C ASN A 238 39.53 9.84 -3.52
N ALA A 239 39.84 8.59 -3.16
CA ALA A 239 39.77 7.45 -4.07
C ALA A 239 38.31 7.10 -4.42
N VAL A 240 37.40 7.20 -3.46
CA VAL A 240 35.95 7.02 -3.68
C VAL A 240 35.39 8.10 -4.60
N LEU A 241 35.73 9.37 -4.35
CA LEU A 241 35.23 10.49 -5.16
C LEU A 241 35.77 10.43 -6.59
N ALA A 242 37.07 10.15 -6.76
CA ALA A 242 37.67 9.96 -8.08
C ALA A 242 36.96 8.86 -8.88
N THR A 243 36.58 7.75 -8.22
CA THR A 243 35.85 6.64 -8.86
C THR A 243 34.49 7.09 -9.41
N PHE A 244 33.75 7.95 -8.69
CA PHE A 244 32.47 8.49 -9.17
C PHE A 244 32.64 9.53 -10.28
N GLU A 245 33.64 10.40 -10.16
CA GLU A 245 33.96 11.43 -11.14
C GLU A 245 34.39 10.81 -12.49
N GLU A 246 35.26 9.79 -12.45
CA GLU A 246 35.69 9.02 -13.62
C GLU A 246 34.51 8.34 -14.33
N ALA A 247 33.51 7.88 -13.57
CA ALA A 247 32.28 7.28 -14.10
C ALA A 247 31.23 8.28 -14.58
N GLY A 248 31.53 9.59 -14.50
CA GLY A 248 30.68 10.69 -14.92
C GLY A 248 29.44 10.89 -14.03
N VAL A 249 29.49 10.43 -12.77
CA VAL A 249 28.43 10.70 -11.80
C VAL A 249 28.64 12.08 -11.20
N PRO A 250 27.64 12.98 -11.22
CA PRO A 250 27.76 14.29 -10.59
C PRO A 250 28.07 14.20 -9.09
N VAL A 251 29.13 14.87 -8.66
CA VAL A 251 29.55 14.97 -7.25
C VAL A 251 29.48 16.43 -6.79
N LYS A 252 28.91 16.68 -5.61
CA LYS A 252 28.96 17.99 -4.94
C LYS A 252 29.42 17.86 -3.50
N VAL A 253 30.46 18.60 -3.16
CA VAL A 253 30.87 18.83 -1.77
C VAL A 253 30.07 20.01 -1.22
N VAL A 254 29.46 19.82 -0.06
CA VAL A 254 28.62 20.82 0.60
C VAL A 254 29.18 21.08 2.00
N ASP A 255 29.45 22.35 2.28
CA ASP A 255 29.88 22.79 3.60
C ASP A 255 28.73 22.68 4.61
N ASN A 256 29.01 21.99 5.72
CA ASN A 256 28.13 21.81 6.86
C ASN A 256 28.75 22.29 8.19
N ALA A 257 29.61 23.31 8.14
CA ALA A 257 30.03 24.13 9.29
C ALA A 257 29.08 25.32 9.56
N ARG A 258 27.84 25.21 9.09
CA ARG A 258 26.77 26.20 9.16
C ARG A 258 25.42 25.53 9.47
N SER A 259 24.33 26.30 9.36
CA SER A 259 22.97 25.76 9.54
C SER A 259 22.71 24.56 8.65
N GLU A 260 22.20 23.48 9.23
CA GLU A 260 21.86 22.27 8.50
C GLU A 260 20.68 22.48 7.54
N LEU A 261 19.82 23.50 7.77
CA LEU A 261 18.73 23.83 6.84
C LEU A 261 19.26 24.46 5.56
N GLU A 262 20.30 25.31 5.67
CA GLU A 262 21.00 25.87 4.51
C GLU A 262 21.73 24.77 3.74
N THR A 263 22.47 23.92 4.46
CA THR A 263 23.12 22.74 3.86
C THR A 263 22.11 21.84 3.16
N PHE A 264 20.94 21.61 3.77
CA PHE A 264 19.86 20.83 3.18
C PHE A 264 19.33 21.46 1.89
N ALA A 265 19.09 22.77 1.87
CA ALA A 265 18.65 23.48 0.67
C ALA A 265 19.67 23.36 -0.48
N ASP A 266 20.97 23.47 -0.18
CA ASP A 266 22.04 23.35 -1.17
C ASP A 266 22.18 21.93 -1.73
N CYS A 267 21.95 20.92 -0.89
CA CYS A 267 21.86 19.52 -1.32
C CYS A 267 20.66 19.33 -2.25
N CYS A 268 19.51 19.89 -1.90
CA CYS A 268 18.30 19.78 -2.71
C CYS A 268 18.40 20.48 -4.06
N SER A 269 18.99 21.69 -4.11
CA SER A 269 19.24 22.39 -5.38
C SER A 269 20.06 21.52 -6.33
N PHE A 270 21.16 20.95 -5.82
CA PHE A 270 22.03 20.11 -6.62
C PHE A 270 21.35 18.84 -7.14
N VAL A 271 20.62 18.13 -6.28
CA VAL A 271 19.90 16.92 -6.69
C VAL A 271 18.82 17.26 -7.73
N ASP A 272 18.09 18.36 -7.55
CA ASP A 272 17.07 18.81 -8.49
C ASP A 272 17.69 19.19 -9.86
N GLU A 273 18.86 19.84 -9.88
CA GLU A 273 19.60 20.20 -11.10
C GLU A 273 20.06 18.95 -11.88
N VAL A 274 20.56 17.94 -11.18
CA VAL A 274 20.95 16.65 -11.75
C VAL A 274 19.73 15.92 -12.33
N GLU A 275 18.62 15.88 -11.57
CA GLU A 275 17.38 15.24 -12.01
C GLU A 275 16.81 15.91 -13.28
N ALA A 276 16.84 17.25 -13.34
CA ALA A 276 16.41 18.01 -14.51
C ALA A 276 17.27 17.72 -15.75
N SER A 277 18.59 17.68 -15.58
CA SER A 277 19.55 17.40 -16.66
C SER A 277 19.36 16.01 -17.27
N MET A 278 19.14 15.00 -16.42
CA MET A 278 18.88 13.61 -16.83
C MET A 278 17.60 13.46 -17.65
N ARG A 279 16.52 14.17 -17.27
CA ARG A 279 15.25 14.16 -18.01
C ARG A 279 15.39 14.79 -19.40
N GLY A 280 16.13 15.89 -19.52
CA GLY A 280 16.44 16.51 -20.80
C GLY A 280 17.14 15.56 -21.77
N LEU A 281 18.09 14.76 -21.27
CA LEU A 281 18.76 13.72 -22.05
C LEU A 281 17.83 12.58 -22.48
N LYS A 282 16.99 12.07 -21.58
CA LYS A 282 16.02 10.99 -21.89
C LYS A 282 15.04 11.42 -22.97
N ALA A 283 14.43 12.60 -22.85
CA ALA A 283 13.50 13.14 -23.85
C ALA A 283 14.16 13.31 -25.23
N ARG A 284 15.44 13.74 -25.27
CA ARG A 284 16.20 13.86 -26.52
C ARG A 284 16.52 12.50 -27.15
N ARG A 285 16.84 11.48 -26.35
CA ARG A 285 17.06 10.10 -26.81
C ARG A 285 15.79 9.48 -27.38
N GLU A 286 14.66 9.62 -26.70
CA GLU A 286 13.36 9.12 -27.16
C GLU A 286 12.93 9.77 -28.49
N ARG A 287 13.10 11.09 -28.64
CA ARG A 287 12.83 11.77 -29.93
C ARG A 287 13.73 11.26 -31.06
N LYS A 288 15.01 10.96 -30.75
CA LYS A 288 15.96 10.41 -31.73
C LYS A 288 15.64 8.96 -32.08
N GLN A 289 15.21 8.17 -31.10
CA GLN A 289 14.76 6.78 -31.27
C GLN A 289 13.47 6.71 -32.10
N LYS A 290 12.44 7.50 -31.75
CA LYS A 290 11.21 7.63 -32.56
C LYS A 290 11.49 8.08 -34.00
N ARG A 291 12.43 9.01 -34.23
CA ARG A 291 12.88 9.36 -35.59
C ARG A 291 13.54 8.18 -36.29
N ARG A 292 14.44 7.45 -35.61
CA ARG A 292 15.10 6.24 -36.15
C ARG A 292 14.09 5.15 -36.50
N ASP A 293 13.15 4.86 -35.61
CA ASP A 293 12.12 3.83 -35.81
C ASP A 293 11.17 4.20 -36.94
N LYS A 294 10.83 5.49 -37.08
CA LYS A 294 10.02 6.01 -38.20
C LYS A 294 10.76 5.95 -39.55
N LEU A 295 12.08 6.15 -39.56
CA LEU A 295 12.95 5.95 -40.73
C LEU A 295 13.23 4.46 -41.01
N ALA A 296 13.09 3.59 -40.00
CA ALA A 296 13.32 2.15 -40.08
C ALA A 296 12.07 1.32 -40.45
N ALA A 297 10.88 1.91 -40.41
CA ALA A 297 9.63 1.23 -40.73
C ALA A 297 9.56 0.63 -42.16
N PRO A 298 10.15 1.24 -43.22
CA PRO A 298 10.05 0.69 -44.57
C PRO A 298 10.89 -0.58 -44.82
N TRP A 299 12.00 -0.80 -44.10
CA TRP A 299 12.87 -1.97 -44.35
C TRP A 299 12.44 -3.22 -43.56
N ARG A 300 11.78 -3.05 -42.40
CA ARG A 300 11.33 -4.16 -41.54
C ARG A 300 10.18 -4.96 -42.15
N LEU A 301 9.39 -4.36 -43.05
CA LEU A 301 8.29 -5.06 -43.75
C LEU A 301 8.80 -6.02 -44.84
N MET A 302 10.01 -5.80 -45.38
CA MET A 302 10.63 -6.67 -46.40
C MET A 302 11.42 -7.85 -45.81
N GLU A 303 11.90 -7.76 -44.57
CA GLU A 303 12.62 -8.88 -43.93
C GLU A 303 11.71 -9.88 -43.21
N ALA A 304 10.53 -9.44 -42.76
CA ALA A 304 9.54 -10.30 -42.12
C ALA A 304 8.93 -11.35 -43.09
N THR A 305 8.98 -11.11 -44.40
CA THR A 305 8.51 -12.04 -45.44
C THR A 305 9.54 -13.12 -45.82
N ARG A 306 10.72 -13.16 -45.18
CA ARG A 306 11.80 -14.10 -45.55
C ARG A 306 12.25 -15.05 -44.43
N ARG A 307 11.62 -15.02 -43.26
CA ARG A 307 11.93 -15.92 -42.13
C ARG A 307 10.66 -16.57 -41.57
N VAL A 308 9.93 -17.28 -42.42
CA VAL A 308 9.02 -18.36 -42.00
C VAL A 308 9.49 -19.61 -42.74
N GLU A 309 10.67 -20.08 -42.38
CA GLU A 309 11.13 -21.45 -42.63
C GLU A 309 12.35 -21.68 -41.72
N THR A 310 12.27 -22.74 -40.91
CA THR A 310 13.26 -23.22 -39.92
C THR A 310 13.29 -22.52 -38.55
N ALA A 311 12.60 -23.12 -37.58
CA ALA A 311 13.21 -23.79 -36.42
C ALA A 311 12.20 -23.89 -35.25
N ALA A 312 11.66 -25.10 -35.07
CA ALA A 312 11.17 -25.57 -33.79
C ALA A 312 12.34 -26.11 -32.95
N VAL A 313 12.16 -26.14 -31.62
CA VAL A 313 12.67 -27.10 -30.60
C VAL A 313 13.26 -26.43 -29.33
N GLU A 314 12.69 -26.83 -28.17
CA GLU A 314 13.16 -26.78 -26.74
C GLU A 314 13.20 -25.42 -26.00
N GLN A 315 12.89 -25.26 -24.68
CA GLN A 315 12.72 -26.15 -23.50
C GLN A 315 11.98 -25.40 -22.34
N ARG A 316 11.28 -26.16 -21.46
CA ARG A 316 10.80 -25.97 -20.04
C ARG A 316 10.47 -24.57 -19.42
N PRO A 317 9.43 -24.46 -18.55
CA PRO A 317 9.30 -23.35 -17.59
C PRO A 317 9.64 -23.72 -16.12
N GLU A 318 10.25 -22.74 -15.45
CA GLU A 318 10.61 -22.62 -14.02
C GLU A 318 9.44 -22.16 -13.11
N PRO A 319 9.57 -22.22 -11.75
CA PRO A 319 8.47 -21.93 -10.81
C PRO A 319 8.17 -20.43 -10.64
N LYS A 320 6.87 -20.12 -10.40
CA LYS A 320 6.28 -18.77 -10.25
C LYS A 320 6.86 -17.98 -9.05
N PRO A 321 7.14 -16.66 -9.19
CA PRO A 321 7.37 -15.75 -8.08
C PRO A 321 6.07 -15.28 -7.42
N ALA A 322 6.13 -14.99 -6.11
CA ALA A 322 5.05 -14.39 -5.33
C ALA A 322 4.81 -12.92 -5.75
N SER A 323 3.54 -12.58 -5.95
CA SER A 323 3.07 -11.31 -6.53
C SER A 323 3.08 -10.16 -5.51
N GLY A 324 4.05 -9.24 -5.64
CA GLY A 324 3.91 -7.86 -5.20
C GLY A 324 3.01 -7.10 -6.18
N GLY A 325 2.04 -6.35 -5.66
CA GLY A 325 1.09 -5.62 -6.47
C GLY A 325 0.95 -4.19 -5.97
N SER A 326 1.43 -3.24 -6.78
CA SER A 326 1.00 -1.85 -6.74
C SER A 326 -0.53 -1.76 -6.85
N ALA A 327 -1.10 -0.72 -6.25
CA ALA A 327 -2.53 -0.41 -6.40
C ALA A 327 -2.87 -0.35 -7.90
N THR A 328 -3.75 -1.24 -8.32
CA THR A 328 -4.23 -1.35 -9.69
C THR A 328 -5.41 -0.42 -9.93
N GLU A 329 -5.80 -0.21 -11.19
CA GLU A 329 -6.99 0.59 -11.55
C GLU A 329 -8.26 0.22 -10.77
N GLU A 330 -8.40 -1.03 -10.29
CA GLU A 330 -9.47 -1.50 -9.39
C GLU A 330 -9.61 -0.68 -8.09
N ASP A 331 -8.56 0.00 -7.64
CA ASP A 331 -8.54 0.73 -6.36
C ASP A 331 -9.20 2.12 -6.44
N VAL A 332 -9.42 2.60 -7.66
CA VAL A 332 -10.22 3.80 -7.98
C VAL A 332 -11.68 3.42 -8.26
N GLU A 333 -11.97 2.18 -8.66
CA GLU A 333 -13.27 1.74 -9.19
C GLU A 333 -14.42 1.71 -8.17
N ALA A 334 -14.17 1.45 -6.88
CA ALA A 334 -15.27 1.43 -5.89
C ALA A 334 -15.88 2.81 -5.59
N LEU A 335 -15.37 3.84 -6.27
CA LEU A 335 -15.73 5.23 -6.08
C LEU A 335 -16.31 5.87 -7.33
N CYS A 336 -16.26 5.22 -8.50
CA CYS A 336 -16.61 5.77 -9.80
C CYS A 336 -17.68 4.89 -10.46
N TYR A 337 -18.64 5.48 -11.17
CA TYR A 337 -19.47 4.70 -12.10
C TYR A 337 -18.58 4.06 -13.19
N VAL A 338 -19.05 2.96 -13.77
CA VAL A 338 -18.39 2.27 -14.91
C VAL A 338 -18.12 3.24 -16.07
N ASP A 339 -18.93 4.29 -16.21
CA ASP A 339 -18.83 5.29 -17.29
C ASP A 339 -18.20 6.63 -16.83
N GLU A 340 -17.72 6.73 -15.58
CA GLU A 340 -17.13 7.96 -15.04
C GLU A 340 -15.60 7.99 -15.17
N THR A 341 -15.06 9.12 -15.62
CA THR A 341 -13.63 9.43 -15.48
C THR A 341 -13.25 9.58 -14.01
N ALA A 342 -11.97 9.35 -13.68
CA ALA A 342 -11.46 9.55 -12.32
C ALA A 342 -11.73 10.97 -11.76
N GLU A 343 -11.81 11.97 -12.65
CA GLU A 343 -12.09 13.37 -12.30
C GLU A 343 -13.58 13.60 -11.99
N GLN A 344 -14.51 13.03 -12.79
CA GLN A 344 -15.95 13.07 -12.52
C GLN A 344 -16.29 12.35 -11.22
N CYS A 345 -15.69 11.19 -11.02
CA CYS A 345 -15.76 10.41 -9.81
C CYS A 345 -15.24 11.17 -8.58
N ALA A 346 -14.09 11.84 -8.69
CA ALA A 346 -13.56 12.67 -7.61
C ALA A 346 -14.49 13.85 -7.28
N ALA A 347 -15.02 14.55 -8.30
CA ALA A 347 -15.95 15.66 -8.12
C ALA A 347 -17.26 15.22 -7.45
N ARG A 348 -17.86 14.11 -7.89
CA ARG A 348 -19.06 13.52 -7.27
C ARG A 348 -18.79 13.16 -5.81
N ASN A 349 -17.64 12.56 -5.52
CA ASN A 349 -17.28 12.18 -4.16
C ASN A 349 -16.95 13.39 -3.25
N GLU A 350 -16.58 14.54 -3.81
CA GLU A 350 -16.45 15.81 -3.07
C GLU A 350 -17.80 16.43 -2.69
N GLU A 351 -18.86 16.16 -3.46
CA GLU A 351 -20.23 16.62 -3.19
C GLU A 351 -20.99 15.75 -2.17
N LEU A 352 -20.52 14.51 -1.95
CA LEU A 352 -21.09 13.59 -0.98
C LEU A 352 -20.89 14.09 0.46
N ARG A 353 -21.96 14.55 1.11
CA ARG A 353 -21.98 14.94 2.53
C ARG A 353 -23.02 14.16 3.33
N GLY A 354 -22.82 14.10 4.65
CA GLY A 354 -23.75 13.47 5.58
C GLY A 354 -23.68 11.94 5.60
N LEU A 355 -24.56 11.29 6.36
CA LEU A 355 -24.49 9.84 6.58
C LEU A 355 -24.92 9.04 5.33
N ARG A 356 -25.81 9.59 4.50
CA ARG A 356 -26.21 8.96 3.23
C ARG A 356 -25.06 8.81 2.24
N ALA A 357 -24.05 9.68 2.30
CA ALA A 357 -22.84 9.55 1.49
C ALA A 357 -22.12 8.21 1.73
N VAL A 358 -22.07 7.78 2.99
CA VAL A 358 -21.36 6.56 3.41
C VAL A 358 -21.98 5.33 2.74
N VAL A 359 -23.31 5.22 2.76
CA VAL A 359 -24.03 4.09 2.14
C VAL A 359 -24.08 4.17 0.63
N ARG A 360 -24.28 5.36 0.05
CA ARG A 360 -24.34 5.54 -1.41
C ARG A 360 -23.04 5.13 -2.08
N ARG A 361 -21.90 5.51 -1.50
CA ARG A 361 -20.55 5.16 -1.97
C ARG A 361 -20.38 3.67 -2.24
N CYS A 362 -21.07 2.81 -1.50
CA CYS A 362 -20.97 1.36 -1.61
C CYS A 362 -22.19 0.68 -2.25
N ASN A 363 -23.24 1.43 -2.59
CA ASN A 363 -24.51 0.92 -3.12
C ASN A 363 -24.86 1.50 -4.50
N THR A 364 -23.84 1.64 -5.34
CA THR A 364 -23.93 2.36 -6.62
C THR A 364 -23.94 1.37 -7.78
N TYR A 365 -25.13 1.05 -8.32
CA TYR A 365 -25.30 0.21 -9.52
C TYR A 365 -26.68 0.43 -10.16
N ASP A 366 -26.80 0.10 -11.45
CA ASP A 366 -28.06 0.08 -12.19
C ASP A 366 -28.50 -1.39 -12.40
N PRO A 367 -29.59 -1.85 -11.76
CA PRO A 367 -30.09 -3.21 -11.91
C PRO A 367 -30.41 -3.62 -13.35
N ALA A 368 -30.84 -2.68 -14.21
CA ALA A 368 -31.26 -2.97 -15.58
C ALA A 368 -30.09 -3.47 -16.47
N ARG A 369 -28.83 -3.21 -16.06
CA ARG A 369 -27.63 -3.60 -16.80
C ARG A 369 -27.14 -5.03 -16.51
N PHE A 370 -27.84 -5.77 -15.64
CA PHE A 370 -27.40 -7.07 -15.17
C PHE A 370 -28.48 -8.14 -15.31
N ALA A 371 -28.08 -9.30 -15.85
CA ALA A 371 -28.90 -10.50 -15.90
C ALA A 371 -28.58 -11.42 -14.71
N PRO A 372 -29.56 -12.14 -14.13
CA PRO A 372 -29.28 -13.17 -13.14
C PRO A 372 -28.39 -14.29 -13.67
N VAL A 373 -27.51 -14.79 -12.80
CA VAL A 373 -26.74 -16.02 -13.01
C VAL A 373 -27.39 -17.13 -12.19
N LEU A 374 -27.68 -18.26 -12.83
CA LEU A 374 -28.39 -19.39 -12.24
C LEU A 374 -27.50 -20.64 -12.15
N VAL A 375 -27.70 -21.44 -11.11
CA VAL A 375 -27.15 -22.80 -10.98
C VAL A 375 -28.25 -23.68 -10.40
N GLU A 376 -28.61 -24.77 -11.08
CA GLU A 376 -29.74 -25.64 -10.67
C GLU A 376 -31.06 -24.86 -10.44
N GLY A 377 -31.31 -23.81 -11.24
CA GLY A 377 -32.50 -22.95 -11.13
C GLY A 377 -32.45 -21.91 -10.00
N GLU A 378 -31.45 -21.98 -9.12
CA GLU A 378 -31.24 -21.03 -8.05
C GLU A 378 -30.41 -19.84 -8.54
N GLN A 379 -30.82 -18.63 -8.20
CA GLN A 379 -30.01 -17.44 -8.48
C GLN A 379 -28.78 -17.44 -7.59
N VAL A 380 -27.59 -17.31 -8.17
CA VAL A 380 -26.30 -17.27 -7.45
C VAL A 380 -25.54 -15.96 -7.61
N GLY A 381 -25.92 -15.14 -8.58
CA GLY A 381 -25.21 -13.91 -8.92
C GLY A 381 -25.85 -13.13 -10.05
N PHE A 382 -25.05 -12.30 -10.70
CA PHE A 382 -25.45 -11.36 -11.74
C PHE A 382 -24.33 -11.18 -12.76
N VAL A 383 -24.66 -11.15 -14.05
CA VAL A 383 -23.70 -10.95 -15.13
C VAL A 383 -24.07 -9.70 -15.92
N ALA A 384 -23.07 -8.88 -16.25
CA ALA A 384 -23.25 -7.68 -17.06
C ALA A 384 -23.55 -8.03 -18.53
N ALA A 385 -24.30 -7.15 -19.21
CA ALA A 385 -24.69 -7.32 -20.62
C ALA A 385 -23.53 -7.69 -21.56
N GLN A 386 -22.37 -7.06 -21.38
CA GLN A 386 -21.17 -7.30 -22.19
C GLN A 386 -20.69 -8.75 -22.10
N LEU A 387 -20.60 -9.30 -20.88
CA LEU A 387 -20.21 -10.68 -20.66
C LEU A 387 -21.32 -11.63 -21.09
N LEU A 388 -22.58 -11.28 -20.86
CA LEU A 388 -23.75 -12.09 -21.28
C LEU A 388 -23.76 -12.35 -22.79
N ASN A 389 -23.46 -11.35 -23.61
CA ASN A 389 -23.34 -11.50 -25.06
C ASN A 389 -22.23 -12.47 -25.47
N LYS A 390 -21.12 -12.49 -24.74
CA LYS A 390 -20.03 -13.46 -24.96
C LYS A 390 -20.41 -14.87 -24.52
N LEU A 391 -21.15 -15.02 -23.43
CA LEU A 391 -21.68 -16.31 -22.98
C LEU A 391 -22.69 -16.92 -23.97
N ARG A 392 -23.30 -16.12 -24.86
CA ARG A 392 -24.13 -16.59 -25.99
C ARG A 392 -23.33 -17.15 -27.18
N GLY A 393 -22.00 -17.02 -27.15
CA GLY A 393 -21.12 -17.41 -28.25
C GLY A 393 -21.14 -18.93 -28.54
N PRO A 394 -20.92 -19.34 -29.81
CA PRO A 394 -20.88 -20.74 -30.18
C PRO A 394 -19.75 -21.49 -29.44
N GLY A 395 -20.04 -22.70 -28.96
CA GLY A 395 -19.05 -23.57 -28.30
C GLY A 395 -19.03 -23.51 -26.77
N LEU A 396 -19.81 -22.63 -26.14
CA LEU A 396 -19.90 -22.53 -24.67
C LEU A 396 -21.16 -23.20 -24.07
N SER A 397 -22.07 -23.73 -24.90
CA SER A 397 -23.36 -24.29 -24.46
C SER A 397 -23.24 -25.44 -23.45
N ALA A 398 -22.15 -26.21 -23.50
CA ALA A 398 -21.89 -27.26 -22.51
C ALA A 398 -21.61 -26.70 -21.10
N ALA A 399 -21.17 -25.46 -20.99
CA ALA A 399 -20.79 -24.81 -19.74
C ALA A 399 -21.73 -23.67 -19.32
N VAL A 400 -22.44 -23.04 -20.24
CA VAL A 400 -23.41 -21.98 -19.96
C VAL A 400 -24.52 -21.96 -21.00
N GLU A 401 -25.76 -21.83 -20.55
CA GLU A 401 -26.93 -21.57 -21.40
C GLU A 401 -27.48 -20.18 -21.08
N VAL A 402 -27.69 -19.36 -22.11
CA VAL A 402 -28.32 -18.05 -21.97
C VAL A 402 -29.71 -18.10 -22.58
N GLY A 403 -30.74 -17.86 -21.76
CA GLY A 403 -32.15 -17.95 -22.16
C GLY A 403 -33.03 -16.93 -21.42
N PRO A 404 -34.37 -17.03 -21.57
CA PRO A 404 -35.31 -16.17 -20.86
C PRO A 404 -35.12 -16.26 -19.34
N ASN A 405 -35.22 -15.13 -18.64
CA ASN A 405 -35.13 -15.08 -17.19
C ASN A 405 -36.35 -15.78 -16.56
N PRO A 406 -36.16 -16.90 -15.83
CA PRO A 406 -37.26 -17.64 -15.22
C PRO A 406 -37.71 -17.05 -13.88
N LEU A 407 -37.02 -16.03 -13.36
CA LEU A 407 -37.31 -15.41 -12.06
C LEU A 407 -38.32 -14.26 -12.21
N PRO A 408 -39.20 -14.03 -11.22
CA PRO A 408 -40.17 -12.93 -11.27
C PRO A 408 -39.47 -11.57 -11.35
N HIS A 409 -39.86 -10.74 -12.33
CA HIS A 409 -39.37 -9.37 -12.49
C HIS A 409 -39.77 -8.51 -11.28
N VAL A 410 -38.80 -8.06 -10.48
CA VAL A 410 -39.04 -7.06 -9.43
C VAL A 410 -38.58 -5.69 -9.94
N VAL A 411 -39.48 -4.99 -10.64
CA VAL A 411 -39.27 -3.58 -11.00
C VAL A 411 -39.56 -2.74 -9.76
N ARG A 412 -38.53 -2.18 -9.12
CA ARG A 412 -38.72 -1.07 -8.17
C ARG A 412 -38.92 0.21 -8.98
N ARG A 413 -40.18 0.57 -9.27
CA ARG A 413 -40.52 1.94 -9.64
C ARG A 413 -40.18 2.85 -8.45
N ARG A 414 -39.33 3.86 -8.66
CA ARG A 414 -39.39 5.07 -7.83
C ARG A 414 -40.53 5.89 -8.37
N ASP A 415 -41.52 6.14 -7.53
CA ASP A 415 -42.57 7.13 -7.79
C ASP A 415 -41.90 8.50 -7.97
N ASP A 416 -41.89 9.00 -9.20
CA ASP A 416 -42.56 10.25 -9.59
C ASP A 416 -42.33 10.47 -11.10
N GLU A 417 -43.44 10.75 -11.79
CA GLU A 417 -43.60 11.06 -13.22
C GLU A 417 -43.81 9.88 -14.18
N LEU A 418 -45.04 9.88 -14.72
CA LEU A 418 -45.60 9.00 -15.73
C LEU A 418 -44.93 9.29 -17.08
N ASP A 419 -44.33 8.27 -17.68
CA ASP A 419 -44.40 8.06 -19.12
C ASP A 419 -44.35 6.54 -19.40
N GLU A 420 -45.37 6.05 -20.11
CA GLU A 420 -45.43 4.69 -20.63
C GLU A 420 -44.46 4.58 -21.82
N GLU A 421 -43.18 4.34 -21.56
CA GLU A 421 -42.24 3.97 -22.62
C GLU A 421 -42.31 2.46 -22.91
N VAL A 422 -42.50 2.18 -24.20
CA VAL A 422 -42.51 0.87 -24.84
C VAL A 422 -41.19 0.15 -24.54
N ILE A 423 -41.28 -1.08 -24.02
CA ILE A 423 -40.14 -1.95 -23.72
C ILE A 423 -39.53 -2.42 -25.05
N GLU A 424 -38.36 -1.88 -25.42
CA GLU A 424 -37.58 -2.33 -26.58
C GLU A 424 -36.79 -3.63 -26.26
N ASP A 425 -36.55 -4.44 -27.30
CA ASP A 425 -36.03 -5.83 -27.34
C ASP A 425 -34.63 -6.07 -26.73
N ASP A 426 -34.04 -5.10 -26.02
CA ASP A 426 -32.68 -5.12 -25.47
C ASP A 426 -32.63 -5.16 -23.92
N ASP A 427 -33.72 -5.57 -23.25
CA ASP A 427 -33.75 -5.68 -21.79
C ASP A 427 -32.90 -6.87 -21.30
N VAL A 428 -31.67 -6.58 -20.89
CA VAL A 428 -30.71 -7.52 -20.29
C VAL A 428 -31.33 -8.26 -19.10
N SER A 429 -32.26 -7.63 -18.38
CA SER A 429 -32.95 -8.23 -17.23
C SER A 429 -33.98 -9.31 -17.61
N ALA A 430 -34.37 -9.38 -18.89
CA ALA A 430 -35.22 -10.43 -19.45
C ALA A 430 -34.47 -11.73 -19.78
N LEU A 431 -33.13 -11.73 -19.66
CA LEU A 431 -32.29 -12.90 -19.89
C LEU A 431 -31.70 -13.45 -18.58
N ALA A 432 -31.30 -14.72 -18.58
CA ALA A 432 -30.55 -15.35 -17.51
C ALA A 432 -29.42 -16.22 -18.08
N ALA A 433 -28.30 -16.29 -17.35
CA ALA A 433 -27.18 -17.19 -17.67
C ALA A 433 -27.16 -18.36 -16.69
N THR A 434 -27.45 -19.56 -17.18
CA THR A 434 -27.45 -20.81 -16.41
C THR A 434 -26.10 -21.50 -16.55
N LEU A 435 -25.35 -21.61 -15.45
CA LEU A 435 -24.02 -22.25 -15.45
C LEU A 435 -24.13 -23.76 -15.26
N ALA A 436 -23.34 -24.49 -16.04
CA ALA A 436 -23.20 -25.94 -16.03
C ALA A 436 -24.57 -26.69 -15.99
N PRO A 437 -25.48 -26.41 -16.93
CA PRO A 437 -26.87 -26.87 -16.90
C PRO A 437 -27.03 -28.40 -16.93
N HIS A 438 -26.03 -29.12 -17.45
CA HIS A 438 -26.05 -30.58 -17.59
C HIS A 438 -25.23 -31.32 -16.53
N ALA A 439 -24.60 -30.61 -15.59
CA ALA A 439 -23.74 -31.23 -14.58
C ALA A 439 -24.53 -31.60 -13.32
N HIS A 440 -24.36 -32.84 -12.87
CA HIS A 440 -25.19 -33.44 -11.80
C HIS A 440 -24.53 -33.46 -10.43
N SER A 441 -23.31 -32.94 -10.31
CA SER A 441 -22.60 -32.83 -9.04
C SER A 441 -21.85 -31.51 -8.90
N VAL A 442 -21.62 -31.10 -7.64
CA VAL A 442 -20.82 -29.90 -7.31
C VAL A 442 -19.43 -29.98 -7.95
N ALA A 443 -18.79 -31.17 -7.93
CA ALA A 443 -17.46 -31.37 -8.50
C ALA A 443 -17.45 -31.21 -10.02
N GLU A 444 -18.48 -31.74 -10.69
CA GLU A 444 -18.63 -31.61 -12.14
C GLU A 444 -18.93 -30.16 -12.54
N ARG A 445 -19.87 -29.49 -11.86
CA ARG A 445 -20.16 -28.06 -12.08
C ARG A 445 -18.92 -27.19 -11.88
N THR A 446 -18.15 -27.45 -10.82
CA THR A 446 -16.88 -26.74 -10.56
C THR A 446 -15.90 -26.93 -11.71
N ARG A 447 -15.74 -28.15 -12.23
CA ARG A 447 -14.85 -28.44 -13.35
C ARG A 447 -15.28 -27.73 -14.63
N VAL A 448 -16.58 -27.79 -14.94
CA VAL A 448 -17.17 -27.17 -16.14
C VAL A 448 -17.05 -25.65 -16.09
N VAL A 449 -17.39 -25.04 -14.94
CA VAL A 449 -17.26 -23.58 -14.76
C VAL A 449 -15.80 -23.14 -14.73
N GLN A 450 -14.87 -23.95 -14.21
CA GLN A 450 -13.45 -23.63 -14.29
C GLN A 450 -12.97 -23.62 -15.74
N ALA A 451 -13.37 -24.60 -16.56
CA ALA A 451 -13.06 -24.61 -17.98
C ALA A 451 -13.67 -23.41 -18.73
N LEU A 452 -14.86 -22.96 -18.33
CA LEU A 452 -15.46 -21.72 -18.82
C LEU A 452 -14.62 -20.49 -18.45
N VAL A 453 -14.20 -20.37 -17.20
CA VAL A 453 -13.32 -19.27 -16.76
C VAL A 453 -12.02 -19.28 -17.54
N ASP A 454 -11.39 -20.44 -17.72
CA ASP A 454 -10.15 -20.58 -18.48
C ASP A 454 -10.33 -20.17 -19.96
N ALA A 455 -11.47 -20.52 -20.57
CA ALA A 455 -11.81 -20.11 -21.93
C ALA A 455 -12.02 -18.59 -22.04
N LEU A 456 -12.75 -17.98 -21.10
CA LEU A 456 -12.98 -16.54 -21.06
C LEU A 456 -11.68 -15.75 -20.80
N VAL A 457 -10.78 -16.29 -19.98
CA VAL A 457 -9.44 -15.73 -19.73
C VAL A 457 -8.55 -15.81 -20.98
N ALA A 458 -8.74 -16.81 -21.83
CA ALA A 458 -7.97 -17.00 -23.06
C ALA A 458 -8.50 -16.16 -24.25
N ASP A 459 -9.73 -15.65 -24.17
CA ASP A 459 -10.32 -14.80 -25.22
C ASP A 459 -9.67 -13.40 -25.20
N SER A 460 -8.82 -13.15 -26.20
CA SER A 460 -8.15 -11.86 -26.37
C SER A 460 -9.11 -10.70 -26.63
N GLU A 461 -10.34 -10.93 -27.11
CA GLU A 461 -11.33 -9.86 -27.29
C GLU A 461 -11.96 -9.39 -25.98
N LEU A 462 -11.98 -10.25 -24.95
CA LEU A 462 -12.35 -9.85 -23.57
C LEU A 462 -11.19 -9.08 -22.87
N LEU A 463 -9.99 -9.11 -23.46
CA LEU A 463 -8.76 -8.50 -22.94
C LEU A 463 -8.30 -7.24 -23.73
N LEU A 464 -8.78 -7.03 -24.96
CA LEU A 464 -8.39 -5.92 -25.82
C LEU A 464 -9.38 -4.75 -25.75
N ALA A 465 -9.16 -3.88 -24.77
CA ALA A 465 -9.71 -2.54 -24.72
C ALA A 465 -8.81 -1.57 -25.53
N ARG A 466 -9.37 -0.91 -26.54
CA ARG A 466 -8.73 0.19 -27.26
C ARG A 466 -8.77 1.46 -26.38
N PRO A 467 -7.63 1.98 -25.90
CA PRO A 467 -7.61 3.12 -24.97
C PRO A 467 -8.12 4.44 -25.57
N ASP A 468 -8.20 4.53 -26.90
CA ASP A 468 -8.64 5.70 -27.65
C ASP A 468 -10.17 5.86 -27.76
N GLN A 469 -10.94 4.87 -27.30
CA GLN A 469 -12.41 4.89 -27.38
C GLN A 469 -13.14 4.56 -26.06
N GLY A 470 -12.44 4.53 -24.92
CA GLY A 470 -13.08 4.47 -23.59
C GLY A 470 -13.83 3.16 -23.27
N THR A 471 -13.55 2.06 -23.97
CA THR A 471 -14.21 0.76 -23.72
C THR A 471 -13.30 -0.15 -22.88
N GLU A 472 -13.77 -0.55 -21.70
CA GLU A 472 -13.01 -1.20 -20.61
C GLU A 472 -12.86 -2.72 -20.73
N VAL A 473 -11.93 -3.31 -19.95
CA VAL A 473 -11.62 -4.75 -19.86
C VAL A 473 -12.82 -5.54 -19.29
N ALA A 474 -13.40 -6.45 -20.06
CA ALA A 474 -14.67 -7.12 -19.73
C ALA A 474 -14.54 -8.38 -18.84
N PHE A 475 -13.33 -8.93 -18.63
CA PHE A 475 -13.13 -10.12 -17.80
C PHE A 475 -11.79 -10.13 -17.06
N VAL A 476 -11.63 -11.04 -16.08
CA VAL A 476 -10.41 -11.12 -15.27
C VAL A 476 -9.20 -11.58 -16.11
N PRO A 477 -8.06 -10.87 -16.09
CA PRO A 477 -6.88 -11.29 -16.84
C PRO A 477 -6.16 -12.47 -16.18
N ARG A 478 -5.48 -13.30 -16.99
CA ARG A 478 -4.78 -14.51 -16.53
C ARG A 478 -3.78 -14.27 -15.41
N SER A 479 -3.12 -13.10 -15.40
CA SER A 479 -2.14 -12.71 -14.39
C SER A 479 -2.76 -12.40 -13.01
N LYS A 480 -4.08 -12.24 -12.92
CA LYS A 480 -4.82 -11.93 -11.69
C LYS A 480 -5.58 -13.12 -11.11
N LEU A 481 -5.53 -14.29 -11.76
CA LEU A 481 -6.05 -15.53 -11.19
C LEU A 481 -5.26 -15.88 -9.93
N ARG A 482 -5.96 -16.36 -8.89
CA ARG A 482 -5.36 -16.63 -7.59
C ARG A 482 -5.12 -18.12 -7.34
N ASP A 483 -5.58 -18.98 -8.25
CA ASP A 483 -5.62 -20.42 -8.06
C ASP A 483 -6.38 -20.77 -6.74
N GLU A 484 -7.38 -19.96 -6.39
CA GLU A 484 -8.13 -20.01 -5.13
C GLU A 484 -9.62 -20.12 -5.45
N LEU A 485 -10.28 -21.17 -4.98
CA LEU A 485 -11.70 -21.40 -5.22
C LEU A 485 -12.57 -20.83 -4.09
N GLN A 486 -13.66 -20.16 -4.47
CA GLN A 486 -14.72 -19.70 -3.57
C GLN A 486 -15.98 -20.56 -3.75
N ASP A 487 -16.61 -20.91 -2.63
CA ASP A 487 -17.90 -21.61 -2.63
C ASP A 487 -19.03 -20.68 -3.12
N VAL A 488 -19.82 -21.17 -4.08
CA VAL A 488 -21.00 -20.49 -4.65
C VAL A 488 -22.27 -21.10 -4.08
N ARG A 489 -23.19 -20.25 -3.63
CA ARG A 489 -24.48 -20.65 -3.03
C ARG A 489 -25.60 -19.81 -3.63
N ALA A 490 -26.84 -20.27 -3.48
CA ALA A 490 -28.00 -19.47 -3.82
C ALA A 490 -27.97 -18.13 -3.05
N LEU A 491 -28.47 -17.07 -3.67
CA LEU A 491 -28.56 -15.74 -3.06
C LEU A 491 -29.41 -15.83 -1.78
N GLY A 492 -28.85 -15.32 -0.68
CA GLY A 492 -29.48 -15.37 0.64
C GLY A 492 -29.46 -16.74 1.33
N ALA A 493 -28.82 -17.77 0.75
CA ALA A 493 -28.66 -19.05 1.42
C ALA A 493 -27.73 -18.92 2.65
N PRO A 494 -28.00 -19.68 3.74
CA PRO A 494 -27.09 -19.79 4.87
C PRO A 494 -25.68 -20.24 4.45
N LEU A 495 -24.65 -19.72 5.11
CA LEU A 495 -23.25 -20.08 4.79
C LEU A 495 -22.91 -21.55 5.06
N ASN A 496 -23.65 -22.21 5.95
CA ASN A 496 -23.51 -23.64 6.22
C ASN A 496 -24.24 -24.52 5.19
N SER A 497 -25.01 -23.94 4.26
CA SER A 497 -25.60 -24.70 3.16
C SER A 497 -24.51 -25.25 2.24
N PRO A 498 -24.70 -26.45 1.67
CA PRO A 498 -23.78 -27.01 0.67
C PRO A 498 -23.59 -26.04 -0.50
N PRO A 499 -22.37 -25.89 -1.04
CA PRO A 499 -22.14 -25.09 -2.23
C PRO A 499 -22.78 -25.75 -3.46
N LEU A 500 -23.34 -24.94 -4.35
CA LEU A 500 -23.84 -25.40 -5.65
C LEU A 500 -22.68 -25.68 -6.61
N LEU A 501 -21.64 -24.85 -6.58
CA LEU A 501 -20.36 -25.06 -7.28
C LEU A 501 -19.25 -24.28 -6.57
N ARG A 502 -18.02 -24.40 -7.07
CA ARG A 502 -16.92 -23.50 -6.70
C ARG A 502 -16.38 -22.80 -7.94
N ILE A 503 -15.95 -21.55 -7.78
CA ILE A 503 -15.42 -20.72 -8.87
C ILE A 503 -14.12 -20.05 -8.42
N GLU A 504 -13.20 -19.81 -9.35
CA GLU A 504 -12.00 -18.99 -9.13
C GLU A 504 -12.38 -17.64 -8.51
N ARG A 505 -11.76 -17.32 -7.37
CA ARG A 505 -12.07 -16.15 -6.55
C ARG A 505 -11.95 -14.85 -7.33
N ALA A 506 -10.98 -14.76 -8.25
CA ALA A 506 -10.80 -13.58 -9.09
C ALA A 506 -11.95 -13.36 -10.10
N ALA A 507 -12.74 -14.40 -10.42
CA ALA A 507 -13.88 -14.33 -11.35
C ALA A 507 -15.23 -14.05 -10.66
N VAL A 508 -15.28 -14.05 -9.32
CA VAL A 508 -16.52 -13.86 -8.53
C VAL A 508 -17.27 -12.58 -8.90
N VAL A 509 -16.55 -11.47 -9.12
CA VAL A 509 -17.14 -10.18 -9.51
C VAL A 509 -17.75 -10.23 -10.91
N SER A 510 -17.14 -10.96 -11.84
CA SER A 510 -17.64 -11.09 -13.21
C SER A 510 -18.98 -11.80 -13.28
N PHE A 511 -19.21 -12.74 -12.37
CA PHE A 511 -20.49 -13.45 -12.23
C PHE A 511 -21.38 -12.89 -11.12
N GLY A 512 -21.01 -11.75 -10.53
CA GLY A 512 -21.82 -11.09 -9.50
C GLY A 512 -22.07 -11.95 -8.27
N VAL A 513 -21.23 -12.96 -8.04
CA VAL A 513 -21.40 -13.91 -6.95
C VAL A 513 -21.09 -13.20 -5.63
N PRO A 514 -21.92 -13.35 -4.60
CA PRO A 514 -21.67 -12.76 -3.29
C PRO A 514 -20.34 -13.23 -2.69
N SER A 515 -19.57 -12.29 -2.18
CA SER A 515 -18.40 -12.55 -1.35
C SER A 515 -18.68 -12.20 0.11
N TYR A 516 -18.00 -12.90 1.01
CA TYR A 516 -18.20 -12.77 2.45
C TYR A 516 -16.91 -12.33 3.14
N GLY A 517 -17.02 -11.69 4.28
CA GLY A 517 -15.87 -11.30 5.11
C GLY A 517 -16.28 -10.98 6.53
N CYS A 518 -15.31 -10.69 7.37
CA CYS A 518 -15.51 -10.27 8.75
C CYS A 518 -14.78 -8.96 9.05
N HIS A 519 -15.35 -8.16 9.93
CA HIS A 519 -14.74 -6.94 10.47
C HIS A 519 -14.90 -6.94 12.00
N VAL A 520 -13.85 -6.53 12.71
CA VAL A 520 -13.83 -6.47 14.18
C VAL A 520 -13.72 -5.03 14.64
N ASN A 521 -14.74 -4.50 15.32
CA ASN A 521 -14.67 -3.23 16.02
C ASN A 521 -13.98 -3.45 17.37
N GLY A 522 -12.68 -3.18 17.45
CA GLY A 522 -11.94 -3.18 18.71
C GLY A 522 -12.19 -1.89 19.47
N PHE A 523 -12.66 -1.93 20.71
CA PHE A 523 -12.89 -0.73 21.52
C PHE A 523 -12.43 -0.94 22.97
N THR A 524 -12.17 0.15 23.67
CA THR A 524 -11.89 0.15 25.11
C THR A 524 -12.68 1.25 25.79
N ARG A 525 -13.00 1.08 27.08
CA ARG A 525 -13.72 2.07 27.86
C ARG A 525 -12.76 2.78 28.80
N LYS A 526 -12.76 4.11 28.76
CA LYS A 526 -11.96 4.96 29.66
C LYS A 526 -12.86 5.97 30.32
N ASN A 527 -12.96 5.93 31.65
CA ASN A 527 -13.79 6.87 32.42
C ASN A 527 -15.25 6.97 31.94
N GLY A 528 -15.84 5.86 31.47
CA GLY A 528 -17.19 5.81 30.93
C GLY A 528 -17.33 6.17 29.45
N ASP A 529 -16.31 6.80 28.85
CA ASP A 529 -16.25 7.06 27.41
C ASP A 529 -15.78 5.83 26.64
N VAL A 530 -16.29 5.65 25.41
CA VAL A 530 -15.85 4.58 24.50
C VAL A 530 -14.83 5.13 23.52
N TYR A 531 -13.71 4.43 23.40
CA TYR A 531 -12.68 4.69 22.41
C TYR A 531 -12.54 3.49 21.48
N ILE A 532 -12.54 3.71 20.18
CA ILE A 532 -12.40 2.69 19.16
C ILE A 532 -10.97 2.66 18.61
N TRP A 533 -10.41 1.47 18.47
CA TRP A 533 -9.14 1.22 17.81
C TRP A 533 -9.37 1.10 16.30
N LEU A 534 -8.79 2.03 15.55
CA LEU A 534 -8.81 2.05 14.10
C LEU A 534 -7.44 1.64 13.57
N ALA A 535 -7.43 0.73 12.60
CA ALA A 535 -6.22 0.39 11.86
C ALA A 535 -6.05 1.37 10.70
N LYS A 536 -4.83 1.87 10.50
CA LYS A 536 -4.45 2.54 9.26
C LYS A 536 -3.80 1.50 8.36
N ARG A 537 -4.40 1.22 7.21
CA ARG A 537 -3.93 0.16 6.30
C ARG A 537 -2.50 0.44 5.82
N ALA A 538 -1.65 -0.58 5.76
CA ALA A 538 -0.30 -0.47 5.23
C ALA A 538 -0.32 0.07 3.79
N LEU A 539 0.71 0.86 3.43
CA LEU A 539 0.84 1.40 2.08
C LEU A 539 1.13 0.32 1.03
N SER A 540 1.62 -0.84 1.48
CA SER A 540 1.86 -2.04 0.66
C SER A 540 0.58 -2.80 0.32
N LYS A 541 -0.57 -2.51 0.95
CA LYS A 541 -1.83 -3.20 0.62
C LYS A 541 -2.24 -2.82 -0.81
N PRO A 542 -2.63 -3.82 -1.63
CA PRO A 542 -3.04 -3.54 -3.00
C PRO A 542 -4.29 -2.65 -3.02
N THR A 543 -5.22 -2.88 -2.10
CA THR A 543 -6.49 -2.13 -2.02
C THR A 543 -6.52 -1.15 -0.85
N TYR A 544 -6.90 0.11 -1.15
CA TYR A 544 -7.09 1.19 -0.19
C TYR A 544 -5.88 1.44 0.76
N PRO A 545 -4.66 1.62 0.23
CA PRO A 545 -3.47 1.85 1.05
C PRO A 545 -3.59 3.15 1.87
N GLY A 546 -3.25 3.09 3.16
CA GLY A 546 -3.22 4.25 4.06
C GLY A 546 -4.59 4.75 4.57
N LEU A 547 -5.70 4.14 4.17
CA LEU A 547 -7.03 4.49 4.65
C LEU A 547 -7.35 3.82 6.00
N LEU A 548 -8.32 4.39 6.71
CA LEU A 548 -8.84 3.86 7.98
C LEU A 548 -9.66 2.59 7.74
N ASP A 549 -9.41 1.62 8.60
CA ASP A 549 -10.06 0.32 8.67
C ASP A 549 -10.38 0.00 10.13
N GLN A 550 -11.14 -1.08 10.32
CA GLN A 550 -11.36 -1.63 11.66
C GLN A 550 -10.08 -2.27 12.20
N ILE A 551 -10.04 -2.61 13.50
CA ILE A 551 -8.82 -3.16 14.13
C ILE A 551 -8.31 -4.42 13.41
N ALA A 552 -9.22 -5.20 12.81
CA ALA A 552 -8.91 -6.32 11.95
C ALA A 552 -10.06 -6.57 10.95
N ALA A 553 -9.72 -6.95 9.72
CA ALA A 553 -10.72 -7.20 8.67
C ALA A 553 -10.22 -8.08 7.51
N GLY A 554 -10.87 -9.23 7.31
CA GLY A 554 -10.49 -10.20 6.28
C GLY A 554 -11.67 -10.72 5.46
N GLY A 555 -11.40 -11.06 4.20
CA GLY A 555 -12.35 -11.76 3.34
C GLY A 555 -12.37 -13.25 3.67
N LEU A 556 -13.55 -13.87 3.69
CA LEU A 556 -13.76 -15.26 4.13
C LEU A 556 -13.12 -16.26 3.15
N PRO A 557 -12.07 -17.00 3.55
CA PRO A 557 -11.52 -18.11 2.78
C PRO A 557 -12.49 -19.30 2.73
N ALA A 558 -12.25 -20.24 1.82
CA ALA A 558 -13.00 -21.49 1.79
C ALA A 558 -12.78 -22.31 3.08
N LYS A 559 -13.82 -23.05 3.51
CA LYS A 559 -13.79 -24.01 4.63
C LYS A 559 -13.47 -23.43 6.02
N THR A 560 -13.63 -22.13 6.25
CA THR A 560 -13.57 -21.54 7.60
C THR A 560 -14.89 -20.88 7.98
N SER A 561 -15.13 -20.69 9.28
CA SER A 561 -16.29 -19.95 9.78
C SER A 561 -15.97 -18.45 9.86
N LEU A 562 -16.98 -17.59 9.84
CA LEU A 562 -16.80 -16.14 10.01
C LEU A 562 -16.18 -15.77 11.35
N LEU A 563 -16.53 -16.49 12.43
CA LEU A 563 -16.00 -16.26 13.76
C LEU A 563 -14.52 -16.64 13.83
N GLU A 564 -14.15 -17.82 13.34
CA GLU A 564 -12.75 -18.25 13.34
C GLU A 564 -11.90 -17.40 12.40
N ASN A 565 -12.47 -16.91 11.30
CA ASN A 565 -11.83 -15.91 10.47
C ASN A 565 -11.55 -14.64 11.28
N ALA A 566 -12.57 -14.04 11.89
CA ALA A 566 -12.43 -12.81 12.67
C ALA A 566 -11.39 -12.94 13.79
N LYS A 567 -11.36 -14.07 14.49
CA LYS A 567 -10.32 -14.36 15.48
C LYS A 567 -8.94 -14.43 14.84
N ARG A 568 -8.79 -15.14 13.71
CA ARG A 568 -7.49 -15.26 13.03
C ARG A 568 -6.98 -13.89 12.58
N GLU A 569 -7.79 -13.11 11.86
CA GLU A 569 -7.41 -11.77 11.40
C GLU A 569 -7.04 -10.86 12.58
N ALA A 570 -7.81 -10.88 13.68
CA ALA A 570 -7.48 -10.06 14.86
C ALA A 570 -6.17 -10.47 15.56
N ALA A 571 -5.81 -11.76 15.50
CA ALA A 571 -4.54 -12.22 16.03
C ALA A 571 -3.36 -11.88 15.09
N GLU A 572 -3.57 -11.93 13.76
CA GLU A 572 -2.53 -11.70 12.74
C GLU A 572 -2.30 -10.19 12.51
N GLU A 573 -3.35 -9.42 12.26
CA GLU A 573 -3.25 -8.00 11.92
C GLU A 573 -2.96 -7.13 13.16
N ALA A 574 -3.51 -7.50 14.31
CA ALA A 574 -3.51 -6.66 15.53
C ALA A 574 -2.82 -7.30 16.74
N SER A 575 -2.23 -8.48 16.57
CA SER A 575 -1.55 -9.23 17.64
C SER A 575 -2.41 -9.44 18.89
N ILE A 576 -3.74 -9.55 18.73
CA ILE A 576 -4.63 -9.71 19.88
C ILE A 576 -4.50 -11.15 20.43
N PRO A 577 -4.23 -11.32 21.74
CA PRO A 577 -4.15 -12.62 22.38
C PRO A 577 -5.42 -13.47 22.22
N ARG A 578 -5.24 -14.78 22.01
CA ARG A 578 -6.34 -15.74 21.77
C ARG A 578 -7.32 -15.84 22.93
N ASP A 579 -6.84 -15.77 24.17
CA ASP A 579 -7.66 -15.79 25.38
C ASP A 579 -8.63 -14.61 25.45
N ILE A 580 -8.20 -13.42 25.02
CA ILE A 580 -9.07 -12.24 24.90
C ILE A 580 -10.10 -12.44 23.80
N LEU A 581 -9.68 -12.96 22.64
CA LEU A 581 -10.57 -13.22 21.51
C LEU A 581 -11.65 -14.25 21.85
N ASP A 582 -11.30 -15.32 22.54
CA ASP A 582 -12.24 -16.38 22.94
C ASP A 582 -13.21 -15.89 24.03
N GLY A 583 -12.74 -15.04 24.95
CA GLY A 583 -13.56 -14.48 26.03
C GLY A 583 -14.50 -13.36 25.58
N ASN A 584 -14.02 -12.42 24.77
CA ASN A 584 -14.62 -11.10 24.61
C ASN A 584 -15.17 -10.79 23.21
N LEU A 585 -14.78 -11.52 22.17
CA LEU A 585 -15.29 -11.27 20.82
C LEU A 585 -16.78 -11.65 20.75
N ARG A 586 -17.62 -10.73 20.26
CA ARG A 586 -19.07 -10.92 20.13
C ARG A 586 -19.55 -10.58 18.73
N ALA A 587 -20.39 -11.44 18.16
CA ALA A 587 -21.11 -11.09 16.92
C ALA A 587 -22.05 -9.92 17.21
N ALA A 588 -21.98 -8.87 16.39
CA ALA A 588 -22.65 -7.60 16.64
C ALA A 588 -23.65 -7.25 15.53
N GLY A 589 -23.42 -7.72 14.31
CA GLY A 589 -24.32 -7.45 13.20
C GLY A 589 -23.78 -7.90 11.86
N CYS A 590 -24.34 -7.31 10.81
CA CYS A 590 -23.96 -7.57 9.44
C CYS A 590 -24.18 -6.31 8.60
N VAL A 591 -23.24 -6.04 7.69
CA VAL A 591 -23.35 -4.99 6.68
C VAL A 591 -23.30 -5.65 5.32
N SER A 592 -24.18 -5.25 4.41
CA SER A 592 -24.25 -5.83 3.09
C SER A 592 -24.49 -4.75 2.05
N TYR A 593 -23.71 -4.79 0.96
CA TYR A 593 -23.71 -3.73 -0.03
C TYR A 593 -23.36 -4.26 -1.42
N ARG A 594 -23.67 -3.47 -2.44
CA ARG A 594 -23.49 -3.85 -3.83
C ARG A 594 -23.16 -2.66 -4.72
N TYR A 595 -22.10 -2.76 -5.51
CA TYR A 595 -21.72 -1.71 -6.45
C TYR A 595 -21.27 -2.31 -7.79
N ALA A 596 -21.51 -1.56 -8.86
CA ALA A 596 -20.99 -1.90 -10.18
C ALA A 596 -19.47 -1.68 -10.19
N ALA A 597 -18.74 -2.69 -10.65
CA ALA A 597 -17.30 -2.63 -10.89
C ALA A 597 -17.05 -2.78 -12.39
N ARG A 598 -15.86 -2.43 -12.89
CA ARG A 598 -15.58 -2.51 -14.34
C ARG A 598 -15.82 -3.88 -14.93
N ARG A 599 -15.51 -4.92 -14.15
CA ARG A 599 -15.59 -6.32 -14.57
C ARG A 599 -16.95 -6.99 -14.30
N GLY A 600 -17.90 -6.30 -13.69
CA GLY A 600 -19.19 -6.90 -13.31
C GLY A 600 -19.82 -6.27 -12.06
N LEU A 601 -20.42 -7.09 -11.20
CA LEU A 601 -21.15 -6.62 -10.02
C LEU A 601 -20.45 -7.09 -8.74
N SER A 602 -19.98 -6.18 -7.91
CA SER A 602 -19.44 -6.56 -6.61
C SER A 602 -20.58 -6.64 -5.60
N THR A 603 -20.86 -7.84 -5.09
CA THR A 603 -21.82 -8.06 -4.01
C THR A 603 -21.08 -8.57 -2.78
N LYS A 604 -21.20 -7.87 -1.64
CA LYS A 604 -20.45 -8.21 -0.41
C LYS A 604 -21.34 -8.24 0.81
N THR A 605 -21.07 -9.20 1.70
CA THR A 605 -21.67 -9.32 3.02
C THR A 605 -20.56 -9.43 4.06
N LEU A 606 -20.55 -8.52 5.03
CA LEU A 606 -19.56 -8.41 6.09
C LEU A 606 -20.22 -8.74 7.43
N ALA A 607 -19.76 -9.80 8.08
CA ALA A 607 -20.10 -10.06 9.46
C ALA A 607 -19.35 -9.08 10.37
N VAL A 608 -20.07 -8.42 11.27
CA VAL A 608 -19.52 -7.41 12.17
C VAL A 608 -19.41 -8.02 13.56
N PHE A 609 -18.24 -7.89 14.16
CA PHE A 609 -17.95 -8.31 15.52
C PHE A 609 -17.52 -7.09 16.35
N ASP A 610 -17.90 -7.06 17.62
CA ASP A 610 -17.42 -6.08 18.58
C ASP A 610 -16.49 -6.80 19.58
N LEU A 611 -15.37 -6.16 19.92
CA LEU A 611 -14.34 -6.69 20.80
C LEU A 611 -13.93 -5.65 21.83
N GLU A 612 -14.28 -5.88 23.10
CA GLU A 612 -13.83 -5.05 24.20
C GLU A 612 -12.41 -5.45 24.62
N LEU A 613 -11.49 -4.51 24.53
CA LEU A 613 -10.08 -4.65 24.86
C LEU A 613 -9.77 -4.02 26.23
N PRO A 614 -8.90 -4.66 27.03
CA PRO A 614 -8.37 -4.06 28.25
C PRO A 614 -7.75 -2.68 27.99
N GLU A 615 -7.85 -1.79 28.97
CA GLU A 615 -7.39 -0.40 28.82
C GLU A 615 -5.88 -0.28 28.56
N ASP A 616 -5.12 -1.20 29.12
CA ASP A 616 -3.66 -1.32 29.02
C ASP A 616 -3.19 -2.08 27.77
N LEU A 617 -4.12 -2.72 27.05
CA LEU A 617 -3.78 -3.42 25.81
C LEU A 617 -3.70 -2.43 24.65
N VAL A 618 -2.53 -2.38 24.02
CA VAL A 618 -2.27 -1.63 22.78
C VAL A 618 -2.07 -2.62 21.63
N PRO A 619 -2.91 -2.60 20.58
CA PRO A 619 -2.75 -3.46 19.42
C PRO A 619 -1.42 -3.22 18.69
N ILE A 620 -0.83 -4.28 18.15
CA ILE A 620 0.47 -4.24 17.46
C ILE A 620 0.32 -4.92 16.10
N ASN A 621 0.89 -4.32 15.06
CA ASN A 621 0.91 -4.92 13.74
C ASN A 621 1.70 -6.24 13.78
N GLY A 622 1.04 -7.37 13.52
CA GLY A 622 1.64 -8.70 13.59
C GLY A 622 2.17 -9.21 12.25
N ASP A 623 1.59 -8.81 11.12
CA ASP A 623 1.85 -9.43 9.80
C ASP A 623 2.27 -8.44 8.69
N GLY A 624 2.29 -7.14 8.97
CA GLY A 624 2.65 -6.11 8.01
C GLY A 624 1.47 -5.47 7.28
N GLU A 625 0.22 -5.87 7.53
CA GLU A 625 -0.96 -5.34 6.82
C GLU A 625 -1.45 -3.99 7.36
N VAL A 626 -1.02 -3.61 8.57
CA VAL A 626 -1.39 -2.36 9.26
C VAL A 626 -0.19 -1.43 9.42
N ASP A 627 -0.27 -0.19 8.94
CA ASP A 627 0.79 0.82 9.13
C ASP A 627 0.87 1.27 10.60
N ALA A 628 -0.29 1.55 11.20
CA ALA A 628 -0.41 2.00 12.58
C ALA A 628 -1.81 1.76 13.13
N PHE A 629 -1.91 1.57 14.45
CA PHE A 629 -3.17 1.61 15.18
C PHE A 629 -3.38 2.98 15.82
N MET A 630 -4.61 3.45 15.81
CA MET A 630 -5.01 4.72 16.42
C MET A 630 -6.17 4.49 17.36
N LEU A 631 -6.12 5.09 18.55
CA LEU A 631 -7.24 5.10 19.47
C LEU A 631 -8.00 6.41 19.31
N MET A 632 -9.26 6.33 18.89
CA MET A 632 -10.12 7.50 18.62
C MET A 632 -11.35 7.45 19.51
N LYS A 633 -11.80 8.59 20.04
CA LYS A 633 -13.09 8.64 20.75
C LYS A 633 -14.21 8.27 19.77
N ALA A 634 -15.19 7.47 20.19
CA ALA A 634 -16.22 6.96 19.28
C ALA A 634 -17.00 8.10 18.58
N GLU A 635 -17.29 9.19 19.28
CA GLU A 635 -17.93 10.39 18.74
C GLU A 635 -17.09 11.05 17.64
N ASP A 636 -15.76 11.11 17.81
CA ASP A 636 -14.86 11.68 16.80
C ASP A 636 -14.79 10.79 15.55
N ALA A 637 -14.84 9.47 15.72
CA ALA A 637 -14.93 8.53 14.61
C ALA A 637 -16.23 8.71 13.83
N VAL A 638 -17.34 8.89 14.53
CA VAL A 638 -18.66 9.16 13.93
C VAL A 638 -18.72 10.51 13.22
N GLU A 639 -18.09 11.55 13.78
CA GLU A 639 -17.97 12.84 13.11
C GLU A 639 -17.09 12.75 11.86
N SER A 640 -16.02 11.95 11.90
CA SER A 640 -15.15 11.74 10.73
C SER A 640 -15.90 11.09 9.55
N LEU A 641 -16.95 10.30 9.78
CA LEU A 641 -17.80 9.79 8.70
C LEU A 641 -18.56 10.90 7.97
N ARG A 642 -18.91 11.98 8.67
CA ARG A 642 -19.66 13.12 8.09
C ARG A 642 -18.75 14.12 7.39
N SER A 643 -17.59 14.43 7.98
CA SER A 643 -16.72 15.51 7.54
C SER A 643 -15.42 15.08 6.85
N ARG A 644 -15.00 13.82 7.04
CA ARG A 644 -13.71 13.28 6.54
C ARG A 644 -13.86 11.86 5.96
N LEU A 645 -14.98 11.60 5.28
CA LEU A 645 -15.28 10.28 4.70
C LEU A 645 -14.17 9.72 3.77
N TYR A 646 -13.39 10.62 3.13
CA TYR A 646 -12.27 10.25 2.26
C TYR A 646 -11.11 9.56 3.03
N GLU A 647 -11.04 9.67 4.36
CA GLU A 647 -10.04 8.99 5.19
C GLU A 647 -10.37 7.50 5.36
N TRP A 648 -11.63 7.11 5.15
CA TRP A 648 -12.10 5.76 5.37
C TRP A 648 -12.05 4.91 4.10
N LYS A 649 -11.61 3.66 4.28
CA LYS A 649 -11.89 2.60 3.32
C LYS A 649 -13.41 2.46 3.19
N PRO A 650 -13.96 2.36 1.95
CA PRO A 650 -15.41 2.49 1.72
C PRO A 650 -16.27 1.57 2.60
N ASN A 651 -15.90 0.29 2.68
CA ASN A 651 -16.69 -0.68 3.42
C ASN A 651 -16.46 -0.63 4.93
N SER A 652 -15.28 -0.21 5.37
CA SER A 652 -14.98 0.04 6.79
C SER A 652 -15.79 1.23 7.31
N ALA A 653 -16.04 2.25 6.48
CA ALA A 653 -16.95 3.34 6.80
C ALA A 653 -18.38 2.85 7.06
N LEU A 654 -18.88 1.88 6.28
CA LEU A 654 -20.18 1.26 6.54
C LEU A 654 -20.21 0.51 7.87
N VAL A 655 -19.13 -0.21 8.21
CA VAL A 655 -19.04 -0.95 9.49
C VAL A 655 -18.99 0.02 10.67
N MET A 656 -18.28 1.15 10.54
CA MET A 656 -18.27 2.21 11.56
C MET A 656 -19.65 2.87 11.69
N LEU A 657 -20.38 3.04 10.58
CA LEU A 657 -21.75 3.56 10.59
C LEU A 657 -22.72 2.60 11.28
N ASP A 658 -22.63 1.29 11.00
CA ASP A 658 -23.39 0.26 11.71
C ASP A 658 -23.09 0.27 13.22
N PHE A 659 -21.82 0.37 13.62
CA PHE A 659 -21.43 0.55 15.02
C PHE A 659 -22.09 1.79 15.63
N ALA A 660 -21.97 2.94 14.96
CA ALA A 660 -22.53 4.20 15.44
C ALA A 660 -24.03 4.15 15.69
N MET A 661 -24.79 3.49 14.81
CA MET A 661 -26.23 3.31 14.97
C MET A 661 -26.56 2.35 16.12
N ARG A 662 -25.91 1.18 16.18
CA ARG A 662 -26.16 0.18 17.24
C ARG A 662 -25.83 0.71 18.64
N TRP A 663 -24.83 1.57 18.73
CA TRP A 663 -24.35 2.16 19.99
C TRP A 663 -25.01 3.50 20.34
N GLY A 664 -25.94 4.00 19.50
CA GLY A 664 -26.72 5.20 19.79
C GLY A 664 -26.00 6.52 19.55
N TYR A 665 -24.85 6.52 18.87
CA TYR A 665 -24.14 7.73 18.44
C TYR A 665 -24.85 8.47 17.31
N ILE A 666 -25.79 7.80 16.63
CA ILE A 666 -26.69 8.39 15.66
C ILE A 666 -28.11 8.15 16.18
N PRO A 667 -28.84 9.20 16.60
CA PRO A 667 -30.17 9.05 17.15
C PRO A 667 -31.18 8.63 16.07
N PRO A 668 -32.26 7.91 16.42
CA PRO A 668 -33.34 7.57 15.48
C PRO A 668 -34.02 8.77 14.81
N ASP A 669 -33.95 9.95 15.44
CA ASP A 669 -34.49 11.22 14.91
C ASP A 669 -33.56 11.88 13.87
N ASP A 670 -32.36 11.34 13.63
CA ASP A 670 -31.51 11.79 12.52
C ASP A 670 -32.27 11.55 11.19
N PRO A 671 -32.42 12.56 10.32
CA PRO A 671 -33.27 12.49 9.12
C PRO A 671 -32.85 11.36 8.16
N ASP A 672 -31.58 10.95 8.23
CA ASP A 672 -31.03 9.91 7.36
C ASP A 672 -31.16 8.50 7.98
N TYR A 673 -31.51 8.38 9.28
CA TYR A 673 -31.41 7.14 10.06
C TYR A 673 -32.08 5.94 9.40
N ILE A 674 -33.37 6.08 9.02
CA ILE A 674 -34.14 4.98 8.41
C ILE A 674 -33.55 4.58 7.06
N SER A 675 -33.22 5.56 6.21
CA SER A 675 -32.68 5.29 4.87
C SER A 675 -31.31 4.59 4.94
N VAL A 676 -30.43 5.07 5.81
CA VAL A 676 -29.11 4.46 6.05
C VAL A 676 -29.24 3.06 6.63
N SER A 677 -30.18 2.85 7.57
CA SER A 677 -30.43 1.52 8.15
C SER A 677 -30.80 0.48 7.08
N HIS A 678 -31.67 0.87 6.14
CA HIS A 678 -32.03 0.01 5.01
C HIS A 678 -30.86 -0.21 4.05
N ASP A 679 -30.10 0.84 3.73
CA ASP A 679 -28.99 0.76 2.76
C ASP A 679 -27.73 0.09 3.33
N LEU A 680 -27.60 -0.06 4.65
CA LEU A 680 -26.61 -0.97 5.26
C LEU A 680 -26.94 -2.45 5.01
N ARG A 681 -28.15 -2.74 4.51
CA ARG A 681 -28.71 -4.07 4.26
C ARG A 681 -29.16 -4.26 2.81
N SER A 682 -28.58 -3.51 1.86
CA SER A 682 -29.00 -3.49 0.45
C SER A 682 -28.99 -4.86 -0.26
N TYR A 683 -28.25 -5.84 0.26
CA TYR A 683 -28.25 -7.22 -0.26
C TYR A 683 -29.21 -8.17 0.49
N SER A 684 -29.68 -7.80 1.69
CA SER A 684 -30.59 -8.65 2.50
C SER A 684 -32.08 -8.44 2.20
N ALA A 685 -32.44 -7.47 1.36
CA ALA A 685 -33.81 -7.30 0.89
C ALA A 685 -34.13 -8.42 -0.10
N SER A 686 -34.71 -9.49 0.44
CA SER A 686 -35.18 -10.68 -0.23
C SER A 686 -35.89 -10.39 -1.56
N SER A 687 -35.36 -10.94 -2.65
CA SER A 687 -36.12 -11.29 -3.85
C SER A 687 -37.04 -12.51 -3.65
N ARG A 688 -37.13 -13.04 -2.42
CA ARG A 688 -38.27 -13.87 -2.03
C ARG A 688 -39.46 -12.95 -1.77
N SER A 689 -40.20 -12.63 -2.84
CA SER A 689 -41.64 -12.46 -2.69
C SER A 689 -42.18 -13.79 -2.17
N SER A 690 -42.22 -13.95 -0.85
CA SER A 690 -43.15 -14.91 -0.28
C SER A 690 -44.52 -14.46 -0.73
N VAL A 691 -45.08 -15.19 -1.68
CA VAL A 691 -46.52 -15.32 -1.86
C VAL A 691 -47.08 -15.63 -0.47
N TRP A 692 -47.61 -14.60 0.20
CA TRP A 692 -48.57 -14.84 1.27
C TRP A 692 -49.83 -15.27 0.56
N SER A 693 -50.01 -16.59 0.43
CA SER A 693 -51.27 -17.17 0.04
C SER A 693 -52.35 -16.71 1.01
N LYS A 694 -53.32 -15.95 0.51
CA LYS A 694 -54.73 -16.17 0.79
C LYS A 694 -55.49 -16.18 -0.53
#